data_AF-A0A0D6QQ19-F1
#
_entry.id   AF-A0A0D6QQ19-F1
#
_cell.length_a   1.000
_cell.length_b   1.000
_cell.length_c   1.000
_cell.angle_alpha   90.00
_cell.angle_beta   90.00
_cell.angle_gamma   90.00
#
_symmetry.space_group_name_H-M   'P 1'
#
loop_
_entity.id
_entity.type
_entity.pdbx_description
1 polymer ?
#
loop_
_entity_poly.entity_id
_entity_poly.type
_entity_poly.pdbx_seq_one_letter_code
_entity_poly.pdbx_strand_id
1 'polypeptide(L)'
;MDKRENPTDELAGALDPATLVSVVRDLLVLHGHHDIRITDGPGDGGRDIHSLTTRGDKHLVQCKYHRDSSAACSSAEAGELPKAMIKLGYRHSLFVTNARMSPQAKREYLDDYPGFHLDYIEGEGLLRELLGDTLLSALWLDGEKISRNRFTLALEVIVRRHADDASLLPFRVCREDWALPSVLFLRERHPKCVFRVHEAVVAAEAFEPYRAPEPPTAEEPSHSPMWGTAFMCDGLESLDEVHSVSRDVALAVILAMSKSFQGFTVRVGRPEIVPLRGERKGARIRTEEFDPVSVVSTEASCGVEADWYSAHVSEHWSGDTDARVTEGPWIRLYAKDQDACLAAEIHSALTLRERTLQASVRDIQLTKWSQSVFCLSAPWRHWALSAVPPPNETAVITRLGRQMSGWFHKDLLGGPVPMRTADPELPHPFADRSEDAPRLQAIRRALENAQGVELIDPSEARYLLAANGHDPLPEIRRKTFHTGEVLSFLDEMPSPILPQSRRFTLTTAWRYGTELATVEEAAAWACHVAQPELATRCEVEDDEGYAVVNVSLFREEFRNRPTYVLVEEAYSWTRQFIAAVQEYLRGRAQLSTFEYWRKSHNVTLGVPFSGSDKPWMWGEEAPGVWVPIATGKNLPGPEQ
;
A
#
# COMPACT_ATOMS: atom_id res chain seq x y z
N MET A 1 51.18 18.23 12.12
CA MET A 1 50.79 17.02 11.37
C MET A 1 50.48 15.96 12.42
N ASP A 2 49.27 15.99 12.94
CA ASP A 2 48.77 14.94 13.82
C ASP A 2 48.47 13.70 12.99
N LYS A 3 48.97 12.55 13.44
CA LYS A 3 48.62 11.24 12.91
C LYS A 3 47.12 11.06 13.13
N ARG A 4 46.30 11.29 12.11
CA ARG A 4 44.93 10.77 12.11
C ARG A 4 45.05 9.25 12.13
N GLU A 5 44.57 8.62 13.21
CA GLU A 5 44.43 7.17 13.29
C GLU A 5 43.63 6.69 12.07
N ASN A 6 44.01 5.53 11.52
CA ASN A 6 43.30 4.95 10.40
C ASN A 6 41.89 4.58 10.89
N PRO A 7 40.79 4.99 10.24
CA PRO A 7 39.43 4.74 10.73
C PRO A 7 39.11 3.26 10.96
N THR A 8 39.77 2.35 10.24
CA THR A 8 39.66 0.89 10.49
C THR A 8 40.36 0.42 11.77
N ASP A 9 41.37 1.15 12.25
CA ASP A 9 42.06 0.85 13.51
C ASP A 9 41.18 1.27 14.71
N GLU A 10 40.41 2.35 14.58
CA GLU A 10 39.35 2.74 15.53
C GLU A 10 38.25 1.66 15.59
N LEU A 11 37.81 1.13 14.44
CA LEU A 11 36.83 0.05 14.38
C LEU A 11 37.33 -1.26 15.02
N ALA A 12 38.58 -1.66 14.73
CA ALA A 12 39.17 -2.88 15.30
C ALA A 12 39.49 -2.77 16.79
N GLY A 13 39.80 -1.56 17.28
CA GLY A 13 39.99 -1.28 18.71
C GLY A 13 38.69 -1.21 19.51
N ALA A 14 37.56 -0.96 18.85
CA ALA A 14 36.25 -0.77 19.49
C ALA A 14 35.35 -2.01 19.47
N LEU A 15 35.54 -2.92 18.50
CA LEU A 15 34.79 -4.18 18.40
C LEU A 15 35.50 -5.33 19.12
N ASP A 16 34.70 -6.30 19.56
CA ASP A 16 35.13 -7.64 19.99
C ASP A 16 34.33 -8.71 19.20
N PRO A 17 34.63 -10.01 19.34
CA PRO A 17 33.91 -11.05 18.61
C PRO A 17 32.39 -11.01 18.78
N ALA A 18 31.89 -10.73 19.99
CA ALA A 18 30.45 -10.75 20.28
C ALA A 18 29.74 -9.49 19.76
N THR A 19 30.39 -8.33 19.86
CA THR A 19 29.86 -7.07 19.34
C THR A 19 29.88 -7.04 17.82
N LEU A 20 30.87 -7.65 17.14
CA LEU A 20 30.85 -7.80 15.69
C LEU A 20 29.60 -8.55 15.21
N VAL A 21 29.29 -9.69 15.84
CA VAL A 21 28.09 -10.47 15.52
C VAL A 21 26.81 -9.64 15.76
N SER A 22 26.78 -8.87 16.84
CA SER A 22 25.62 -8.02 17.18
C SER A 22 25.41 -6.86 16.20
N VAL A 23 26.49 -6.21 15.76
CA VAL A 23 26.43 -5.17 14.71
C VAL A 23 25.90 -5.77 13.41
N VAL A 24 26.41 -6.95 13.03
CA VAL A 24 26.00 -7.62 11.79
C VAL A 24 24.54 -8.06 11.87
N ARG A 25 24.04 -8.48 13.04
CA ARG A 25 22.60 -8.75 13.25
C ARG A 25 21.74 -7.53 12.92
N ASP A 26 22.07 -6.35 13.45
CA ASP A 26 21.31 -5.13 13.18
C ASP A 26 21.45 -4.70 11.70
N LEU A 27 22.63 -4.83 11.11
CA LEU A 27 22.86 -4.59 9.67
C LEU A 27 21.95 -5.45 8.79
N LEU A 28 21.84 -6.74 9.11
CA LEU A 28 20.98 -7.67 8.36
C LEU A 28 19.51 -7.25 8.41
N VAL A 29 19.03 -6.74 9.55
CA VAL A 29 17.65 -6.20 9.66
C VAL A 29 17.44 -5.06 8.67
N LEU A 30 18.40 -4.12 8.58
CA LEU A 30 18.29 -2.98 7.65
C LEU A 30 18.42 -3.40 6.18
N HIS A 31 19.08 -4.53 5.92
CA HIS A 31 19.07 -5.17 4.60
C HIS A 31 17.80 -5.99 4.33
N GLY A 32 16.77 -5.89 5.19
CA GLY A 32 15.48 -6.54 5.02
C GLY A 32 15.48 -8.03 5.36
N HIS A 33 16.48 -8.53 6.10
CA HIS A 33 16.48 -9.89 6.60
C HIS A 33 15.55 -10.05 7.81
N HIS A 34 15.00 -11.25 7.98
CA HIS A 34 14.16 -11.63 9.11
C HIS A 34 14.53 -13.03 9.63
N ASP A 35 13.89 -13.48 10.71
CA ASP A 35 14.18 -14.75 11.39
C ASP A 35 15.67 -14.91 11.75
N ILE A 36 16.29 -13.83 12.21
CA ILE A 36 17.72 -13.77 12.49
C ILE A 36 18.04 -14.53 13.78
N ARG A 37 18.93 -15.51 13.71
CA ARG A 37 19.32 -16.37 14.83
C ARG A 37 20.83 -16.42 14.95
N ILE A 38 21.36 -15.94 16.07
CA ILE A 38 22.77 -16.13 16.44
C ILE A 38 22.95 -17.57 16.93
N THR A 39 23.93 -18.28 16.38
CA THR A 39 24.21 -19.68 16.72
C THR A 39 25.45 -19.79 17.60
N ASP A 40 25.27 -19.64 18.91
CA ASP A 40 26.30 -19.96 19.90
C ASP A 40 26.13 -21.42 20.37
N GLY A 41 26.95 -22.33 19.82
CA GLY A 41 26.94 -23.74 20.21
C GLY A 41 28.34 -24.39 20.12
N PRO A 42 28.66 -25.35 21.00
CA PRO A 42 29.99 -25.98 21.03
C PRO A 42 30.17 -26.88 19.80
N GLY A 43 31.05 -26.45 18.88
CA GLY A 43 31.32 -27.11 17.61
C GLY A 43 31.52 -26.09 16.50
N ASP A 44 32.45 -25.15 16.73
CA ASP A 44 32.75 -23.99 15.89
C ASP A 44 33.16 -24.42 14.47
N GLY A 45 32.24 -24.24 13.52
CA GLY A 45 32.30 -24.72 12.14
C GLY A 45 31.79 -23.68 11.14
N GLY A 46 32.03 -22.39 11.44
CA GLY A 46 31.87 -21.25 10.52
C GLY A 46 30.44 -20.76 10.30
N ARG A 47 29.68 -20.49 11.37
CA ARG A 47 28.24 -20.16 11.32
C ARG A 47 27.86 -19.31 12.52
N ASP A 48 27.86 -18.00 12.37
CA ASP A 48 27.55 -17.11 13.48
C ASP A 48 26.08 -16.69 13.46
N ILE A 49 25.51 -16.48 12.26
CA ILE A 49 24.13 -16.03 12.10
C ILE A 49 23.42 -16.79 10.97
N HIS A 50 22.20 -17.22 11.26
CA HIS A 50 21.23 -17.71 10.29
C HIS A 50 20.13 -16.67 10.09
N SER A 51 19.73 -16.41 8.86
CA SER A 51 18.63 -15.47 8.55
C SER A 51 17.89 -15.88 7.28
N LEU A 52 16.75 -15.25 7.04
CA LEU A 52 16.03 -15.29 5.77
C LEU A 52 16.14 -13.94 5.08
N THR A 53 16.41 -13.93 3.77
CA THR A 53 16.36 -12.69 2.97
C THR A 53 14.92 -12.21 2.83
N THR A 54 14.71 -11.02 2.26
CA THR A 54 13.37 -10.49 1.93
C THR A 54 12.55 -11.44 1.03
N ARG A 55 13.21 -12.30 0.24
CA ARG A 55 12.57 -13.32 -0.63
C ARG A 55 12.29 -14.64 0.07
N GLY A 56 12.65 -14.76 1.35
CA GLY A 56 12.55 -16.01 2.11
C GLY A 56 13.70 -16.99 1.84
N ASP A 57 14.75 -16.57 1.14
CA ASP A 57 15.90 -17.43 0.87
C ASP A 57 16.75 -17.58 2.13
N LYS A 58 17.19 -18.82 2.41
CA LYS A 58 18.07 -19.11 3.53
C LYS A 58 19.44 -18.48 3.34
N HIS A 59 19.86 -17.68 4.30
CA HIS A 59 21.10 -16.91 4.27
C HIS A 59 21.98 -17.20 5.49
N LEU A 60 23.26 -17.50 5.24
CA LEU A 60 24.23 -17.87 6.27
C LEU A 60 25.31 -16.80 6.42
N VAL A 61 25.66 -16.42 7.64
CA VAL A 61 26.67 -15.39 7.89
C VAL A 61 27.76 -15.91 8.80
N GLN A 62 29.01 -15.59 8.45
CA GLN A 62 30.17 -15.83 9.28
C GLN A 62 30.86 -14.49 9.58
N CYS A 63 31.09 -14.24 10.86
CA CYS A 63 31.74 -13.06 11.42
C CYS A 63 33.13 -13.46 11.95
N LYS A 64 34.19 -12.92 11.34
CA LYS A 64 35.57 -13.19 11.76
C LYS A 64 36.23 -11.94 12.32
N TYR A 65 36.40 -11.92 13.64
CA TYR A 65 37.12 -10.85 14.34
C TYR A 65 38.64 -11.08 14.36
N HIS A 66 39.40 -10.01 14.11
CA HIS A 66 40.84 -9.94 14.29
C HIS A 66 41.20 -8.79 15.23
N ARG A 67 42.12 -9.03 16.17
CA ARG A 67 42.63 -7.98 17.06
C ARG A 67 43.47 -6.92 16.32
N ASP A 68 44.13 -7.33 15.24
CA ASP A 68 44.94 -6.45 14.39
C ASP A 68 44.16 -6.15 13.10
N SER A 69 43.76 -4.89 12.91
CA SER A 69 43.07 -4.40 11.71
C SER A 69 43.90 -4.56 10.43
N SER A 70 45.23 -4.64 10.56
CA SER A 70 46.15 -4.86 9.43
C SER A 70 46.29 -6.33 9.04
N ALA A 71 45.73 -7.25 9.84
CA ALA A 71 45.67 -8.66 9.50
C ALA A 71 44.83 -8.89 8.22
N ALA A 72 45.10 -9.99 7.54
CA ALA A 72 44.33 -10.42 6.39
C ALA A 72 43.74 -11.81 6.61
N CYS A 73 42.42 -11.96 6.43
CA CYS A 73 41.76 -13.25 6.41
C CYS A 73 42.37 -14.13 5.32
N SER A 74 42.72 -15.34 5.71
CA SER A 74 43.27 -16.37 4.84
C SER A 74 42.16 -17.09 4.07
N SER A 75 42.53 -17.75 2.97
CA SER A 75 41.60 -18.60 2.21
C SER A 75 41.01 -19.73 3.05
N ALA A 76 41.79 -20.26 4.00
CA ALA A 76 41.32 -21.30 4.89
C ALA A 76 40.16 -20.82 5.78
N GLU A 77 40.21 -19.57 6.25
CA GLU A 77 39.16 -18.99 7.08
C GLU A 77 37.91 -18.65 6.28
N ALA A 78 38.07 -18.02 5.11
CA ALA A 78 36.95 -17.70 4.23
C ALA A 78 36.29 -18.96 3.66
N GLY A 79 37.08 -20.00 3.38
CA GLY A 79 36.63 -21.27 2.80
C GLY A 79 35.80 -22.15 3.74
N GLU A 80 35.68 -21.82 5.04
CA GLU A 80 34.78 -22.54 5.94
C GLU A 80 33.30 -22.24 5.67
N LEU A 81 32.97 -21.00 5.28
CA LEU A 81 31.58 -20.60 5.00
C LEU A 81 30.96 -21.38 3.82
N PRO A 82 31.58 -21.50 2.64
CA PRO A 82 31.02 -22.29 1.54
C PRO A 82 30.88 -23.78 1.89
N LYS A 83 31.81 -24.35 2.65
CA LYS A 83 31.69 -25.72 3.17
C LYS A 83 30.46 -25.88 4.08
N ALA A 84 30.22 -24.89 4.94
CA ALA A 84 29.04 -24.87 5.80
C ALA A 84 27.75 -24.77 5.00
N MET A 85 27.72 -23.94 3.95
CA MET A 85 26.57 -23.81 3.04
C MET A 85 26.23 -25.12 2.34
N ILE A 86 27.24 -25.84 1.81
CA ILE A 86 27.04 -27.16 1.19
C ILE A 86 26.40 -28.12 2.19
N LYS A 87 26.94 -28.20 3.41
CA LYS A 87 26.46 -29.12 4.45
C LYS A 87 25.04 -28.81 4.92
N LEU A 88 24.65 -27.54 4.91
CA LEU A 88 23.35 -27.08 5.41
C LEU A 88 22.31 -26.84 4.31
N GLY A 89 22.70 -26.93 3.04
CA GLY A 89 21.83 -26.67 1.90
C GLY A 89 21.45 -25.19 1.73
N TYR A 90 22.38 -24.27 1.99
CA TYR A 90 22.19 -22.82 1.79
C TYR A 90 22.74 -22.41 0.42
N ARG A 91 22.19 -21.35 -0.19
CA ARG A 91 22.69 -20.81 -1.46
C ARG A 91 23.24 -19.39 -1.36
N HIS A 92 22.88 -18.65 -0.33
CA HIS A 92 23.31 -17.27 -0.11
C HIS A 92 24.09 -17.14 1.19
N SER A 93 25.16 -16.35 1.19
CA SER A 93 25.93 -16.09 2.41
C SER A 93 26.67 -14.78 2.40
N LEU A 94 27.04 -14.34 3.60
CA LEU A 94 27.86 -13.16 3.85
C LEU A 94 29.03 -13.49 4.78
N PHE A 95 30.25 -13.18 4.35
CA PHE A 95 31.44 -13.22 5.19
C PHE A 95 31.77 -11.80 5.70
N VAL A 96 31.72 -11.57 7.00
CA VAL A 96 32.03 -10.26 7.60
C VAL A 96 33.30 -10.34 8.43
N THR A 97 34.19 -9.36 8.28
CA THR A 97 35.37 -9.21 9.13
C THR A 97 35.67 -7.74 9.42
N ASN A 98 36.26 -7.46 10.58
CA ASN A 98 36.80 -6.14 10.91
C ASN A 98 38.19 -5.88 10.29
N ALA A 99 38.77 -6.87 9.62
CA ALA A 99 40.07 -6.80 8.95
C ALA A 99 39.92 -6.78 7.43
N ARG A 100 40.99 -7.04 6.68
CA ARG A 100 40.95 -7.23 5.22
C ARG A 100 40.89 -8.71 4.88
N MET A 101 40.39 -9.07 3.70
CA MET A 101 40.58 -10.38 3.09
C MET A 101 41.74 -10.30 2.09
N SER A 102 42.61 -11.30 2.10
CA SER A 102 43.71 -11.33 1.12
C SER A 102 43.16 -11.45 -0.32
N PRO A 103 43.83 -10.89 -1.34
CA PRO A 103 43.37 -11.00 -2.73
C PRO A 103 43.19 -12.44 -3.21
N GLN A 104 44.04 -13.36 -2.72
CA GLN A 104 43.94 -14.78 -3.03
C GLN A 104 42.70 -15.40 -2.37
N ALA A 105 42.44 -15.08 -1.09
CA ALA A 105 41.24 -15.56 -0.39
C ALA A 105 39.95 -15.10 -1.07
N LYS A 106 39.88 -13.85 -1.55
CA LYS A 106 38.71 -13.35 -2.29
C LYS A 106 38.51 -14.10 -3.60
N ARG A 107 39.59 -14.33 -4.35
CA ARG A 107 39.53 -15.06 -5.62
C ARG A 107 39.03 -16.49 -5.41
N GLU A 108 39.64 -17.23 -4.49
CA GLU A 108 39.23 -18.61 -4.18
C GLU A 108 37.80 -18.66 -3.62
N TYR A 109 37.44 -17.73 -2.73
CA TYR A 109 36.10 -17.65 -2.16
C TYR A 109 35.01 -17.43 -3.22
N LEU A 110 35.24 -16.59 -4.23
CA LEU A 110 34.26 -16.31 -5.27
C LEU A 110 34.29 -17.32 -6.43
N ASP A 111 35.49 -17.70 -6.89
CA ASP A 111 35.67 -18.45 -8.13
C ASP A 111 35.50 -19.97 -7.95
N ASP A 112 35.86 -20.52 -6.79
CA ASP A 112 35.86 -21.99 -6.57
C ASP A 112 34.45 -22.55 -6.31
N TYR A 113 33.45 -21.68 -6.17
CA TYR A 113 32.10 -22.01 -5.73
C TYR A 113 30.99 -21.44 -6.63
N PRO A 114 30.99 -21.68 -7.96
CA PRO A 114 30.13 -21.01 -8.95
C PRO A 114 28.62 -21.32 -8.85
N GLY A 115 28.18 -22.11 -7.86
CA GLY A 115 26.78 -22.41 -7.56
C GLY A 115 26.22 -21.69 -6.34
N PHE A 116 27.03 -20.85 -5.68
CA PHE A 116 26.67 -20.11 -4.47
C PHE A 116 26.72 -18.59 -4.71
N HIS A 117 25.85 -17.87 -4.02
CA HIS A 117 25.87 -16.42 -3.93
C HIS A 117 26.67 -16.05 -2.67
N LEU A 118 27.90 -15.60 -2.88
CA LEU A 118 28.88 -15.38 -1.84
C LEU A 118 29.24 -13.88 -1.78
N ASP A 119 28.84 -13.22 -0.71
CA ASP A 119 29.14 -11.82 -0.45
C ASP A 119 30.12 -11.66 0.71
N TYR A 120 30.82 -10.53 0.78
CA TYR A 120 31.72 -10.24 1.88
C TYR A 120 31.76 -8.75 2.24
N ILE A 121 32.01 -8.47 3.52
CA ILE A 121 32.23 -7.11 4.05
C ILE A 121 33.52 -7.11 4.86
N GLU A 122 34.46 -6.27 4.46
CA GLU A 122 35.73 -6.03 5.16
C GLU A 122 35.62 -4.84 6.11
N GLY A 123 36.62 -4.61 6.97
CA GLY A 123 36.57 -3.57 8.01
C GLY A 123 36.23 -2.16 7.49
N GLU A 124 36.77 -1.76 6.34
CA GLU A 124 36.43 -0.46 5.73
C GLU A 124 34.98 -0.43 5.21
N GLY A 125 34.51 -1.56 4.65
CA GLY A 125 33.12 -1.71 4.21
C GLY A 125 32.17 -1.65 5.40
N LEU A 126 32.46 -2.38 6.48
CA LEU A 126 31.64 -2.40 7.70
C LEU A 126 31.55 -1.01 8.33
N LEU A 127 32.66 -0.28 8.38
CA LEU A 127 32.66 1.10 8.87
C LEU A 127 31.79 2.00 7.99
N ARG A 128 31.86 1.82 6.66
CA ARG A 128 31.03 2.58 5.72
C ARG A 128 29.55 2.30 5.92
N GLU A 129 29.15 1.05 6.15
CA GLU A 129 27.76 0.71 6.47
C GLU A 129 27.32 1.38 7.78
N LEU A 130 28.14 1.26 8.84
CA LEU A 130 27.83 1.85 10.14
C LEU A 130 27.68 3.37 10.10
N LEU A 131 28.59 4.07 9.41
CA LEU A 131 28.61 5.54 9.32
C LEU A 131 27.62 6.06 8.26
N GLY A 132 27.34 5.27 7.24
CA GLY A 132 26.46 5.63 6.12
C GLY A 132 24.99 5.55 6.51
N ASP A 133 24.64 4.64 7.42
CA ASP A 133 23.28 4.45 7.89
C ASP A 133 22.98 5.25 9.17
N THR A 134 21.92 6.06 9.13
CA THR A 134 21.51 6.95 10.22
C THR A 134 21.10 6.18 11.48
N LEU A 135 20.49 5.01 11.32
CA LEU A 135 20.00 4.17 12.40
C LEU A 135 21.14 3.36 13.02
N LEU A 136 21.98 2.70 12.22
CA LEU A 136 23.18 2.01 12.72
C LEU A 136 24.10 2.97 13.45
N SER A 137 24.35 4.15 12.87
CA SER A 137 25.15 5.19 13.52
C SER A 137 24.59 5.54 14.89
N ALA A 138 23.27 5.72 15.01
CA ALA A 138 22.65 6.06 16.28
C ALA A 138 22.71 4.93 17.32
N LEU A 139 22.65 3.68 16.86
CA LEU A 139 22.69 2.49 17.71
C LEU A 139 24.10 2.09 18.14
N TRP A 140 25.12 2.38 17.32
CA TRP A 140 26.46 1.84 17.48
C TRP A 140 27.57 2.89 17.63
N LEU A 141 27.26 4.19 17.56
CA LEU A 141 28.23 5.27 17.75
C LEU A 141 27.82 6.20 18.89
N ASP A 142 28.63 6.26 19.94
CA ASP A 142 28.40 7.17 21.07
C ASP A 142 28.98 8.58 20.85
N GLY A 143 29.46 8.87 19.64
CA GLY A 143 30.11 10.13 19.25
C GLY A 143 31.64 10.10 19.31
N GLU A 144 32.23 9.12 20.02
CA GLU A 144 33.69 8.99 20.11
C GLU A 144 34.18 7.57 19.73
N LYS A 145 33.37 6.54 20.00
CA LYS A 145 33.75 5.14 19.78
C LYS A 145 32.57 4.32 19.25
N ILE A 146 32.90 3.20 18.62
CA ILE A 146 31.91 2.19 18.26
C ILE A 146 31.55 1.44 19.54
N SER A 147 30.40 1.77 20.09
CA SER A 147 29.87 1.13 21.28
C SER A 147 28.36 1.11 21.18
N ARG A 148 27.77 0.03 21.71
CA ARG A 148 26.33 -0.13 21.62
C ARG A 148 25.63 0.90 22.51
N ASN A 149 24.92 1.83 21.88
CA ASN A 149 24.07 2.78 22.55
C ASN A 149 22.77 2.12 22.99
N ARG A 150 22.39 2.37 24.24
CA ARG A 150 21.02 2.10 24.68
C ARG A 150 20.09 3.09 24.00
N PHE A 151 18.92 2.60 23.63
CA PHE A 151 17.85 3.40 23.05
C PHE A 151 16.52 3.08 23.73
N THR A 152 15.58 3.99 23.56
CA THR A 152 14.16 3.76 23.82
C THR A 152 13.47 3.59 22.47
N LEU A 153 12.69 2.52 22.32
CA LEU A 153 11.77 2.35 21.20
C LEU A 153 10.47 3.09 21.53
N ALA A 154 10.07 4.03 20.68
CA ALA A 154 8.80 4.73 20.77
C ALA A 154 7.83 4.15 19.74
N LEU A 155 6.69 3.65 20.21
CA LEU A 155 5.64 3.03 19.40
C LEU A 155 4.35 3.84 19.56
N GLU A 156 3.99 4.58 18.52
CA GLU A 156 2.76 5.37 18.48
C GLU A 156 1.59 4.49 18.05
N VAL A 157 0.44 4.64 18.71
CA VAL A 157 -0.73 3.77 18.52
C VAL A 157 -1.99 4.60 18.34
N ILE A 158 -2.75 4.26 17.31
CA ILE A 158 -4.12 4.72 17.09
C ILE A 158 -5.08 3.52 17.10
N VAL A 159 -6.33 3.76 17.49
CA VAL A 159 -7.37 2.73 17.51
C VAL A 159 -8.62 3.24 16.81
N ARG A 160 -9.14 2.44 15.89
CA ARG A 160 -10.30 2.76 15.05
C ARG A 160 -11.47 1.83 15.35
N ARG A 161 -12.61 2.35 15.79
CA ARG A 161 -13.84 1.56 15.94
C ARG A 161 -14.46 1.28 14.57
N HIS A 162 -14.93 0.05 14.34
CA HIS A 162 -15.53 -0.30 13.04
C HIS A 162 -16.95 0.24 12.87
N ALA A 163 -17.75 0.24 13.94
CA ALA A 163 -19.18 0.54 13.89
C ALA A 163 -19.51 1.93 13.30
N ASP A 164 -18.66 2.92 13.56
CA ASP A 164 -18.86 4.31 13.14
C ASP A 164 -17.58 5.04 12.74
N ASP A 165 -16.50 4.28 12.51
CA ASP A 165 -15.19 4.81 12.13
C ASP A 165 -14.58 5.80 13.16
N ALA A 166 -15.08 5.82 14.40
CA ALA A 166 -14.60 6.76 15.40
C ALA A 166 -13.20 6.40 15.91
N SER A 167 -12.41 7.43 16.18
CA SER A 167 -11.15 7.32 16.92
C SER A 167 -11.44 6.94 18.36
N LEU A 168 -10.74 5.92 18.85
CA LEU A 168 -10.79 5.53 20.25
C LEU A 168 -9.44 5.84 20.88
N LEU A 169 -9.42 6.76 21.83
CA LEU A 169 -8.24 7.00 22.65
C LEU A 169 -8.38 6.21 23.96
N PRO A 170 -7.57 5.15 24.20
CA PRO A 170 -7.70 4.30 25.39
C PRO A 170 -7.80 5.08 26.71
N PHE A 171 -6.99 6.15 26.86
CA PHE A 171 -7.01 7.04 28.03
C PHE A 171 -8.34 7.73 28.31
N ARG A 172 -9.19 7.92 27.29
CA ARG A 172 -10.50 8.58 27.41
C ARG A 172 -11.65 7.58 27.49
N VAL A 173 -11.51 6.42 26.86
CA VAL A 173 -12.62 5.48 26.69
C VAL A 173 -12.61 4.33 27.70
N CYS A 174 -11.45 4.00 28.26
CA CYS A 174 -11.35 2.99 29.31
C CYS A 174 -11.56 3.63 30.70
N ARG A 175 -12.43 3.04 31.51
CA ARG A 175 -12.82 3.57 32.84
C ARG A 175 -11.85 3.19 33.98
N GLU A 176 -11.05 2.16 33.79
CA GLU A 176 -10.04 1.66 34.74
C GLU A 176 -8.63 2.02 34.27
N ASP A 177 -7.60 1.80 35.10
CA ASP A 177 -6.19 1.89 34.68
C ASP A 177 -5.88 0.82 33.63
N TRP A 178 -6.27 1.12 32.39
CA TRP A 178 -6.18 0.23 31.25
C TRP A 178 -4.72 -0.07 30.88
N ALA A 179 -3.81 0.85 31.19
CA ALA A 179 -2.41 0.75 30.87
C ALA A 179 -1.72 -0.33 31.71
N LEU A 180 -2.11 -0.51 32.97
CA LEU A 180 -1.47 -1.49 33.86
C LEU A 180 -1.59 -2.93 33.34
N PRO A 181 -2.79 -3.47 32.99
CA PRO A 181 -2.90 -4.79 32.37
C PRO A 181 -2.08 -4.93 31.08
N SER A 182 -2.08 -3.92 30.21
CA SER A 182 -1.29 -3.93 28.97
C SER A 182 0.22 -3.99 29.26
N VAL A 183 0.71 -3.20 30.21
CA VAL A 183 2.13 -3.21 30.61
C VAL A 183 2.53 -4.53 31.27
N LEU A 184 1.66 -5.15 32.08
CA LEU A 184 1.92 -6.46 32.67
C LEU A 184 2.04 -7.55 31.61
N PHE A 185 1.13 -7.57 30.64
CA PHE A 185 1.19 -8.47 29.49
C PHE A 185 2.50 -8.31 28.70
N LEU A 186 2.90 -7.06 28.42
CA LEU A 186 4.13 -6.77 27.70
C LEU A 186 5.38 -7.20 28.49
N ARG A 187 5.41 -7.00 29.81
CA ARG A 187 6.50 -7.45 30.67
C ARG A 187 6.62 -8.97 30.76
N GLU A 188 5.51 -9.70 30.69
CA GLU A 188 5.55 -11.16 30.66
C GLU A 188 6.22 -11.68 29.38
N ARG A 189 5.92 -11.05 28.24
CA ARG A 189 6.51 -11.44 26.93
C ARG A 189 7.92 -10.90 26.71
N HIS A 190 8.20 -9.72 27.23
CA HIS A 190 9.48 -9.02 27.06
C HIS A 190 10.06 -8.68 28.44
N PRO A 191 10.54 -9.67 29.22
CA PRO A 191 10.90 -9.50 30.63
C PRO A 191 12.11 -8.60 30.87
N LYS A 192 12.95 -8.39 29.86
CA LYS A 192 14.07 -7.45 29.90
C LYS A 192 13.64 -6.00 29.65
N CYS A 193 12.45 -5.79 29.11
CA CYS A 193 11.98 -4.50 28.66
C CYS A 193 11.16 -3.78 29.74
N VAL A 194 11.32 -2.46 29.79
CA VAL A 194 10.54 -1.57 30.65
C VAL A 194 9.63 -0.73 29.79
N PHE A 195 8.32 -0.94 29.94
CA PHE A 195 7.29 -0.20 29.21
C PHE A 195 6.73 0.96 30.03
N ARG A 196 6.57 2.11 29.38
CA ARG A 196 5.81 3.27 29.85
C ARG A 196 4.77 3.64 28.80
N VAL A 197 3.59 4.08 29.23
CA VAL A 197 2.48 4.42 28.33
C VAL A 197 1.97 5.80 28.69
N HIS A 198 1.74 6.66 27.70
CA HIS A 198 1.16 7.98 27.90
C HIS A 198 0.35 8.43 26.67
N GLU A 199 -0.57 9.38 26.88
CA GLU A 199 -1.22 10.09 25.78
C GLU A 199 -0.15 10.90 25.03
N ALA A 200 -0.25 10.92 23.70
CA ALA A 200 0.74 11.55 22.85
C ALA A 200 0.07 12.25 21.65
N VAL A 201 0.76 13.28 21.17
CA VAL A 201 0.48 13.91 19.88
C VAL A 201 1.39 13.24 18.85
N VAL A 202 0.79 12.62 17.84
CA VAL A 202 1.42 11.68 16.90
C VAL A 202 1.34 12.21 15.47
N ALA A 203 2.33 11.86 14.64
CA ALA A 203 2.38 12.27 13.25
C ALA A 203 1.64 11.26 12.36
N ALA A 204 0.78 11.71 11.44
CA ALA A 204 0.05 10.80 10.55
C ALA A 204 0.97 9.97 9.65
N GLU A 205 2.14 10.52 9.32
CA GLU A 205 3.19 9.91 8.52
C GLU A 205 3.70 8.59 9.13
N ALA A 206 3.66 8.45 10.46
CA ALA A 206 4.04 7.22 11.13
C ALA A 206 3.07 6.06 10.83
N PHE A 207 1.89 6.33 10.28
CA PHE A 207 0.85 5.33 10.04
C PHE A 207 0.59 5.09 8.55
N GLU A 208 1.42 5.59 7.63
CA GLU A 208 1.19 5.44 6.19
C GLU A 208 1.21 3.94 5.75
N PRO A 209 0.34 3.49 4.82
CA PRO A 209 -0.72 4.22 4.12
C PRO A 209 -1.91 4.55 5.04
N TYR A 210 -2.04 5.82 5.44
CA TYR A 210 -2.93 6.23 6.53
C TYR A 210 -4.25 6.74 5.96
N ARG A 211 -5.36 6.22 6.49
CA ARG A 211 -6.72 6.68 6.19
C ARG A 211 -7.31 7.37 7.40
N ALA A 212 -7.65 8.65 7.21
CA ALA A 212 -8.35 9.44 8.21
C ALA A 212 -9.80 8.96 8.42
N PRO A 213 -10.38 9.16 9.62
CA PRO A 213 -11.77 8.79 9.87
C PRO A 213 -12.76 9.59 9.05
N GLU A 214 -13.90 8.96 8.76
CA GLU A 214 -15.05 9.58 8.10
C GLU A 214 -16.32 9.44 8.96
N PRO A 215 -16.82 10.54 9.58
CA PRO A 215 -16.28 11.91 9.54
C PRO A 215 -14.99 12.08 10.38
N PRO A 216 -14.22 13.16 10.16
CA PRO A 216 -13.07 13.49 11.00
C PRO A 216 -13.46 13.63 12.47
N THR A 217 -12.58 13.23 13.38
CA THR A 217 -12.79 13.33 14.83
C THR A 217 -11.90 14.42 15.45
N ALA A 218 -12.13 14.77 16.71
CA ALA A 218 -11.25 15.71 17.42
C ALA A 218 -9.86 15.11 17.68
N GLU A 219 -9.81 13.78 17.84
CA GLU A 219 -8.60 13.01 18.02
C GLU A 219 -7.82 12.86 16.70
N GLU A 220 -8.51 12.64 15.58
CA GLU A 220 -7.91 12.45 14.26
C GLU A 220 -8.62 13.35 13.23
N PRO A 221 -8.22 14.63 13.14
CA PRO A 221 -8.95 15.66 12.40
C PRO A 221 -8.68 15.65 10.89
N SER A 222 -8.28 14.50 10.33
CA SER A 222 -7.86 14.35 8.92
C SER A 222 -6.65 15.21 8.51
N HIS A 223 -5.77 15.53 9.44
CA HIS A 223 -4.47 16.16 9.18
C HIS A 223 -3.49 15.83 10.32
N SER A 224 -2.19 16.02 10.07
CA SER A 224 -1.14 15.88 11.09
C SER A 224 -1.02 17.20 11.89
N PRO A 225 -0.83 17.17 13.22
CA PRO A 225 -0.72 15.99 14.07
C PRO A 225 -2.08 15.50 14.62
N MET A 226 -2.07 14.30 15.21
CA MET A 226 -3.26 13.62 15.76
C MET A 226 -3.04 13.23 17.22
N TRP A 227 -4.11 12.86 17.94
CA TRP A 227 -4.03 12.29 19.28
C TRP A 227 -3.94 10.77 19.22
N GLY A 228 -2.97 10.21 19.94
CA GLY A 228 -2.74 8.78 20.03
C GLY A 228 -2.19 8.38 21.40
N THR A 229 -1.76 7.13 21.48
CA THR A 229 -1.07 6.59 22.65
C THR A 229 0.36 6.23 22.27
N ALA A 230 1.34 6.63 23.08
CA ALA A 230 2.72 6.23 22.88
C ALA A 230 3.13 5.19 23.93
N PHE A 231 3.69 4.08 23.45
CA PHE A 231 4.40 3.08 24.24
C PHE A 231 5.90 3.33 24.12
N MET A 232 6.55 3.60 25.23
CA MET A 232 7.99 3.76 25.32
C MET A 232 8.59 2.48 25.91
N CYS A 233 9.43 1.79 25.14
CA CYS A 233 10.07 0.54 25.52
C CYS A 233 11.58 0.73 25.66
N ASP A 234 12.09 0.60 26.88
CA ASP A 234 13.53 0.55 27.16
C ASP A 234 13.98 -0.90 27.30
N GLY A 235 15.23 -1.19 26.94
CA GLY A 235 15.87 -2.49 27.23
C GLY A 235 15.93 -3.48 26.06
N LEU A 236 15.53 -3.05 24.86
CA LEU A 236 15.62 -3.87 23.64
C LEU A 236 17.08 -4.17 23.27
N GLU A 237 17.37 -5.41 22.89
CA GLU A 237 18.71 -5.92 22.63
C GLU A 237 19.04 -6.10 21.13
N SER A 238 18.13 -5.87 20.20
CA SER A 238 18.45 -5.71 18.78
C SER A 238 17.24 -5.17 18.01
N LEU A 239 17.49 -4.70 16.79
CA LEU A 239 16.45 -4.24 15.85
C LEU A 239 15.48 -5.35 15.41
N ASP A 240 15.90 -6.61 15.40
CA ASP A 240 15.04 -7.72 14.95
C ASP A 240 13.87 -8.01 15.92
N GLU A 241 13.99 -7.59 17.18
CA GLU A 241 12.92 -7.70 18.18
C GLU A 241 11.78 -6.68 17.96
N VAL A 242 12.03 -5.60 17.20
CA VAL A 242 11.10 -4.47 17.02
C VAL A 242 9.74 -4.92 16.48
N HIS A 243 9.72 -5.83 15.49
CA HIS A 243 8.48 -6.34 14.91
C HIS A 243 7.64 -7.09 15.95
N SER A 244 8.28 -7.95 16.75
CA SER A 244 7.60 -8.73 17.80
C SER A 244 7.01 -7.83 18.89
N VAL A 245 7.77 -6.82 19.33
CA VAL A 245 7.31 -5.84 20.34
C VAL A 245 6.14 -5.02 19.79
N SER A 246 6.22 -4.56 18.54
CA SER A 246 5.14 -3.79 17.90
C SER A 246 3.84 -4.59 17.82
N ARG A 247 3.92 -5.87 17.44
CA ARG A 247 2.77 -6.79 17.44
C ARG A 247 2.21 -7.01 18.84
N ASP A 248 3.07 -7.25 19.83
CA ASP A 248 2.61 -7.44 21.20
C ASP A 248 2.01 -6.18 21.82
N VAL A 249 2.45 -4.98 21.44
CA VAL A 249 1.80 -3.71 21.81
C VAL A 249 0.39 -3.65 21.24
N ALA A 250 0.19 -4.01 19.96
CA ALA A 250 -1.15 -4.07 19.37
C ALA A 250 -2.07 -5.03 20.15
N LEU A 251 -1.57 -6.22 20.48
CA LEU A 251 -2.30 -7.22 21.27
C LEU A 251 -2.59 -6.74 22.70
N ALA A 252 -1.65 -6.04 23.34
CA ALA A 252 -1.81 -5.48 24.68
C ALA A 252 -2.95 -4.44 24.73
N VAL A 253 -3.09 -3.63 23.67
CA VAL A 253 -4.19 -2.67 23.54
C VAL A 253 -5.51 -3.38 23.26
N ILE A 254 -5.53 -4.42 22.41
CA ILE A 254 -6.72 -5.25 22.18
C ILE A 254 -7.24 -5.89 23.47
N LEU A 255 -6.34 -6.46 24.29
CA LEU A 255 -6.69 -7.05 25.58
C LEU A 255 -7.36 -6.03 26.52
N ALA A 256 -6.89 -4.78 26.52
CA ALA A 256 -7.49 -3.72 27.32
C ALA A 256 -8.86 -3.28 26.79
N MET A 257 -9.03 -3.23 25.47
CA MET A 257 -10.21 -2.62 24.84
C MET A 257 -11.35 -3.59 24.53
N SER A 258 -11.06 -4.88 24.34
CA SER A 258 -12.04 -5.92 23.98
C SER A 258 -13.18 -6.09 24.98
N LYS A 259 -13.00 -5.67 26.24
CA LYS A 259 -14.08 -5.66 27.26
C LYS A 259 -15.16 -4.62 26.98
N SER A 260 -14.84 -3.57 26.22
CA SER A 260 -15.68 -2.38 26.02
C SER A 260 -16.16 -2.22 24.57
N PHE A 261 -15.50 -2.88 23.63
CA PHE A 261 -15.77 -2.71 22.20
C PHE A 261 -15.79 -4.07 21.48
N GLN A 262 -16.77 -4.24 20.60
CA GLN A 262 -17.01 -5.48 19.84
C GLN A 262 -16.22 -5.56 18.52
N GLY A 263 -15.75 -4.42 18.00
CA GLY A 263 -15.07 -4.33 16.70
C GLY A 263 -14.21 -3.08 16.57
N PHE A 264 -12.89 -3.26 16.47
CA PHE A 264 -11.93 -2.18 16.27
C PHE A 264 -10.62 -2.67 15.66
N THR A 265 -9.85 -1.75 15.05
CA THR A 265 -8.49 -1.99 14.57
C THR A 265 -7.52 -1.20 15.43
N VAL A 266 -6.46 -1.85 15.91
CA VAL A 266 -5.31 -1.19 16.54
C VAL A 266 -4.20 -1.09 15.50
N ARG A 267 -3.73 0.12 15.23
CA ARG A 267 -2.58 0.35 14.35
C ARG A 267 -1.44 0.97 15.14
N VAL A 268 -0.33 0.24 15.19
CA VAL A 268 0.95 0.69 15.72
C VAL A 268 1.73 1.27 14.55
N GLY A 269 2.13 2.54 14.67
CA GLY A 269 2.88 3.25 13.64
C GLY A 269 4.31 2.74 13.51
N ARG A 270 5.02 3.26 12.52
CA ARG A 270 6.45 3.01 12.33
C ARG A 270 7.19 3.34 13.62
N PRO A 271 8.03 2.42 14.12
CA PRO A 271 8.80 2.65 15.32
C PRO A 271 9.74 3.84 15.13
N GLU A 272 9.97 4.54 16.23
CA GLU A 272 11.04 5.52 16.31
C GLU A 272 12.03 5.10 17.38
N ILE A 273 13.32 5.29 17.08
CA ILE A 273 14.40 5.03 18.01
C ILE A 273 14.84 6.35 18.62
N VAL A 274 14.90 6.37 19.95
CA VAL A 274 15.37 7.51 20.74
C VAL A 274 16.67 7.13 21.43
N PRO A 275 17.84 7.53 20.89
CA PRO A 275 19.12 7.25 21.51
C PRO A 275 19.22 7.90 22.89
N LEU A 276 19.76 7.15 23.87
CA LEU A 276 19.91 7.65 25.25
C LEU A 276 21.26 8.34 25.49
N ARG A 277 22.20 8.21 24.55
CA ARG A 277 23.57 8.74 24.59
C ARG A 277 24.04 9.15 23.19
N GLY A 278 25.23 9.74 23.13
CA GLY A 278 25.86 10.24 21.90
C GLY A 278 25.30 11.57 21.42
N GLU A 279 25.82 12.03 20.26
CA GLU A 279 25.47 13.32 19.67
C GLU A 279 23.98 13.45 19.34
N ARG A 280 23.32 12.31 19.09
CA ARG A 280 21.89 12.22 18.74
C ARG A 280 20.99 11.91 19.95
N LYS A 281 21.49 12.09 21.18
CA LYS A 281 20.71 11.81 22.39
C LYS A 281 19.38 12.57 22.38
N GLY A 282 18.29 11.82 22.58
CA GLY A 282 16.93 12.37 22.64
C GLY A 282 16.32 12.73 21.27
N ALA A 283 17.06 12.58 20.18
CA ALA A 283 16.49 12.69 18.84
C ALA A 283 15.54 11.52 18.58
N ARG A 284 14.38 11.78 17.96
CA ARG A 284 13.48 10.74 17.47
C ARG A 284 13.91 10.39 16.04
N ILE A 285 14.46 9.20 15.85
CA ILE A 285 14.93 8.72 14.55
C ILE A 285 13.86 7.76 14.02
N ARG A 286 13.24 8.14 12.90
CA ARG A 286 12.28 7.27 12.21
C ARG A 286 12.99 6.08 11.60
N THR A 287 12.31 4.94 11.65
CA THR A 287 12.80 3.69 11.07
C THR A 287 11.91 3.36 9.88
N GLU A 288 12.33 3.79 8.69
CA GLU A 288 11.56 3.59 7.46
C GLU A 288 11.62 2.12 7.00
N GLU A 289 12.52 1.32 7.58
CA GLU A 289 12.72 -0.10 7.32
C GLU A 289 11.64 -0.97 7.99
N PHE A 290 10.82 -0.39 8.87
CA PHE A 290 9.76 -1.10 9.58
C PHE A 290 8.39 -0.55 9.20
N ASP A 291 7.52 -1.45 8.74
CA ASP A 291 6.14 -1.10 8.42
C ASP A 291 5.27 -0.99 9.68
N PRO A 292 4.23 -0.14 9.64
CA PRO A 292 3.21 -0.12 10.69
C PRO A 292 2.52 -1.48 10.85
N VAL A 293 2.20 -1.83 12.09
CA VAL A 293 1.49 -3.08 12.42
C VAL A 293 0.03 -2.79 12.73
N SER A 294 -0.87 -3.36 11.93
CA SER A 294 -2.32 -3.31 12.21
C SER A 294 -2.86 -4.67 12.63
N VAL A 295 -3.63 -4.68 13.72
CA VAL A 295 -4.35 -5.86 14.21
C VAL A 295 -5.83 -5.52 14.35
N VAL A 296 -6.66 -6.32 13.72
CA VAL A 296 -8.12 -6.20 13.73
C VAL A 296 -8.68 -7.11 14.81
N SER A 297 -9.54 -6.57 15.67
CA SER A 297 -10.28 -7.32 16.69
C SER A 297 -11.77 -7.16 16.44
N THR A 298 -12.46 -8.30 16.34
CA THR A 298 -13.90 -8.44 16.22
C THR A 298 -14.39 -9.52 17.17
N GLU A 299 -15.71 -9.67 17.36
CA GLU A 299 -16.28 -10.79 18.12
C GLU A 299 -15.91 -12.16 17.54
N ALA A 300 -15.73 -12.24 16.21
CA ALA A 300 -15.49 -13.50 15.51
C ALA A 300 -13.99 -13.83 15.35
N SER A 301 -13.11 -12.83 15.37
CA SER A 301 -11.71 -13.01 15.01
C SER A 301 -10.80 -11.90 15.53
N CYS A 302 -9.54 -12.25 15.78
CA CYS A 302 -8.46 -11.33 16.13
C CYS A 302 -7.22 -11.72 15.31
N GLY A 303 -6.75 -10.83 14.43
CA GLY A 303 -5.72 -11.16 13.45
C GLY A 303 -5.10 -9.94 12.78
N VAL A 304 -4.13 -10.16 11.90
CA VAL A 304 -3.47 -9.06 11.18
C VAL A 304 -4.43 -8.46 10.17
N GLU A 305 -4.39 -7.13 9.99
CA GLU A 305 -5.32 -6.45 9.09
C GLU A 305 -5.22 -6.91 7.64
N ALA A 306 -4.05 -7.39 7.20
CA ALA A 306 -3.86 -7.99 5.88
C ALA A 306 -4.88 -9.09 5.57
N ASP A 307 -5.24 -9.91 6.55
CA ASP A 307 -6.22 -11.00 6.36
C ASP A 307 -7.64 -10.47 6.07
N TRP A 308 -7.92 -9.20 6.39
CA TRP A 308 -9.21 -8.54 6.17
C TRP A 308 -9.34 -7.95 4.78
N TYR A 309 -8.27 -7.84 3.99
CA TYR A 309 -8.40 -7.37 2.61
C TYR A 309 -7.77 -8.31 1.59
N SER A 310 -6.78 -9.11 1.99
CA SER A 310 -6.21 -10.15 1.15
C SER A 310 -7.26 -11.19 0.77
N ALA A 311 -7.54 -11.28 -0.52
CA ALA A 311 -8.46 -12.25 -1.09
C ALA A 311 -7.79 -13.60 -1.40
N HIS A 312 -6.59 -13.87 -0.82
CA HIS A 312 -5.75 -15.06 -0.96
C HIS A 312 -6.21 -16.08 -2.02
N VAL A 313 -5.43 -16.24 -3.08
CA VAL A 313 -5.64 -17.30 -4.08
C VAL A 313 -5.74 -18.65 -3.36
N SER A 314 -6.87 -19.33 -3.54
CA SER A 314 -7.11 -20.65 -2.95
C SER A 314 -7.01 -21.74 -4.03
N GLU A 315 -7.13 -23.01 -3.63
CA GLU A 315 -7.17 -24.10 -4.61
C GLU A 315 -8.40 -24.04 -5.53
N HIS A 316 -9.43 -23.28 -5.12
CA HIS A 316 -10.69 -23.13 -5.84
C HIS A 316 -10.73 -21.86 -6.70
N TRP A 317 -10.17 -20.76 -6.19
CA TRP A 317 -10.16 -19.47 -6.85
C TRP A 317 -8.79 -19.14 -7.40
N SER A 318 -8.68 -19.09 -8.73
CA SER A 318 -7.47 -18.59 -9.38
C SER A 318 -7.43 -17.06 -9.36
N GLY A 319 -6.25 -16.51 -9.07
CA GLY A 319 -5.98 -15.07 -9.05
C GLY A 319 -4.64 -14.74 -9.71
N ASP A 320 -4.29 -15.46 -10.78
CA ASP A 320 -3.04 -15.25 -11.54
C ASP A 320 -2.99 -13.81 -12.06
N THR A 321 -2.34 -12.93 -11.28
CA THR A 321 -2.44 -11.48 -11.39
C THR A 321 -1.08 -10.88 -11.65
N ASP A 322 -0.84 -10.56 -12.91
CA ASP A 322 -0.13 -9.32 -13.24
C ASP A 322 -1.17 -8.37 -13.83
N ALA A 323 -1.29 -7.19 -13.24
CA ALA A 323 -2.22 -6.16 -13.69
C ALA A 323 -1.84 -5.71 -15.11
N ARG A 324 -2.48 -6.30 -16.12
CA ARG A 324 -2.37 -5.84 -17.50
C ARG A 324 -3.17 -4.55 -17.62
N VAL A 325 -2.56 -3.54 -18.23
CA VAL A 325 -3.19 -2.22 -18.40
C VAL A 325 -4.57 -2.34 -19.05
N THR A 326 -4.77 -3.30 -19.95
CA THR A 326 -6.05 -3.55 -20.64
C THR A 326 -7.09 -4.30 -19.80
N GLU A 327 -6.69 -4.98 -18.73
CA GLU A 327 -7.56 -5.85 -17.92
C GLU A 327 -7.81 -5.29 -16.51
N GLY A 328 -7.07 -4.28 -16.07
CA GLY A 328 -7.06 -3.75 -14.69
C GLY A 328 -8.39 -3.79 -13.94
N PRO A 329 -9.45 -3.09 -14.39
CA PRO A 329 -10.75 -3.05 -13.68
C PRO A 329 -11.57 -4.34 -13.83
N TRP A 330 -11.20 -5.23 -14.75
CA TRP A 330 -11.89 -6.47 -15.11
C TRP A 330 -11.26 -7.71 -14.49
N ILE A 331 -10.13 -7.59 -13.80
CA ILE A 331 -9.49 -8.71 -13.08
C ILE A 331 -10.44 -9.22 -11.99
N ARG A 332 -10.61 -10.53 -11.90
CA ARG A 332 -11.49 -11.23 -10.94
C ARG A 332 -10.82 -12.51 -10.46
N LEU A 333 -11.25 -13.01 -9.31
CA LEU A 333 -11.00 -14.39 -8.92
C LEU A 333 -11.86 -15.32 -9.79
N TYR A 334 -11.27 -16.36 -10.39
CA TYR A 334 -12.00 -17.27 -11.28
C TYR A 334 -11.99 -18.71 -10.75
N ALA A 335 -13.18 -19.29 -10.58
CA ALA A 335 -13.40 -20.69 -10.22
C ALA A 335 -13.68 -21.51 -11.48
N LYS A 336 -12.67 -22.24 -11.94
CA LYS A 336 -12.69 -22.96 -13.22
C LYS A 336 -13.69 -24.11 -13.26
N ASP A 337 -13.85 -24.83 -12.15
CA ASP A 337 -14.77 -25.97 -12.03
C ASP A 337 -16.24 -25.54 -12.02
N GLN A 338 -16.51 -24.30 -11.57
CA GLN A 338 -17.86 -23.73 -11.50
C GLN A 338 -18.16 -22.75 -12.64
N ASP A 339 -17.16 -22.39 -13.45
CA ASP A 339 -17.23 -21.34 -14.47
C ASP A 339 -17.89 -20.05 -13.94
N ALA A 340 -17.33 -19.49 -12.87
CA ALA A 340 -17.83 -18.32 -12.18
C ALA A 340 -16.70 -17.36 -11.78
N CYS A 341 -17.00 -16.06 -11.75
CA CYS A 341 -16.06 -15.01 -11.34
C CYS A 341 -16.49 -14.37 -10.03
N LEU A 342 -15.55 -14.05 -9.16
CA LEU A 342 -15.77 -13.28 -7.94
C LEU A 342 -14.93 -11.99 -7.99
N ALA A 343 -15.61 -10.85 -7.93
CA ALA A 343 -14.98 -9.57 -7.61
C ALA A 343 -14.87 -9.45 -6.09
N ALA A 344 -13.64 -9.39 -5.57
CA ALA A 344 -13.36 -8.97 -4.20
C ALA A 344 -12.75 -7.56 -4.27
N GLU A 345 -13.56 -6.55 -3.99
CA GLU A 345 -13.20 -5.14 -4.12
C GLU A 345 -13.25 -4.43 -2.77
N ILE A 346 -12.53 -3.31 -2.67
CA ILE A 346 -12.51 -2.49 -1.46
C ILE A 346 -12.89 -1.07 -1.83
N HIS A 347 -13.99 -0.59 -1.27
CA HIS A 347 -14.42 0.78 -1.44
C HIS A 347 -14.06 1.60 -0.20
N SER A 348 -12.88 2.23 -0.24
CA SER A 348 -12.30 2.94 0.90
C SER A 348 -12.12 4.43 0.60
N ALA A 349 -11.98 5.21 1.67
CA ALA A 349 -11.48 6.57 1.57
C ALA A 349 -10.02 6.56 1.08
N LEU A 350 -9.63 7.61 0.38
CA LEU A 350 -8.25 7.82 -0.05
C LEU A 350 -7.31 7.90 1.16
N THR A 351 -6.04 7.55 0.95
CA THR A 351 -5.00 7.84 1.94
C THR A 351 -4.90 9.34 2.19
N LEU A 352 -4.39 9.77 3.34
CA LEU A 352 -4.22 11.18 3.66
C LEU A 352 -3.31 11.88 2.64
N ARG A 353 -2.25 11.20 2.19
CA ARG A 353 -1.35 11.68 1.14
C ARG A 353 -2.07 11.89 -0.18
N GLU A 354 -2.81 10.89 -0.67
CA GLU A 354 -3.57 11.00 -1.92
C GLU A 354 -4.67 12.06 -1.82
N ARG A 355 -5.39 12.10 -0.70
CA ARG A 355 -6.44 13.10 -0.46
C ARG A 355 -5.88 14.51 -0.48
N THR A 356 -4.73 14.74 0.16
CA THR A 356 -4.04 16.04 0.15
C THR A 356 -3.59 16.42 -1.26
N LEU A 357 -3.05 15.46 -2.02
CA LEU A 357 -2.65 15.68 -3.41
C LEU A 357 -3.85 16.02 -4.30
N GLN A 358 -4.93 15.24 -4.23
CA GLN A 358 -6.14 15.46 -5.00
C GLN A 358 -6.84 16.77 -4.63
N ALA A 359 -6.88 17.13 -3.34
CA ALA A 359 -7.38 18.42 -2.90
C ALA A 359 -6.56 19.57 -3.48
N SER A 360 -5.23 19.45 -3.48
CA SER A 360 -4.33 20.46 -4.05
C SER A 360 -4.51 20.62 -5.56
N VAL A 361 -4.58 19.50 -6.30
CA VAL A 361 -4.83 19.50 -7.74
C VAL A 361 -6.21 20.11 -8.04
N ARG A 362 -7.23 19.74 -7.27
CA ARG A 362 -8.59 20.28 -7.41
C ARG A 362 -8.64 21.77 -7.14
N ASP A 363 -7.94 22.28 -6.13
CA ASP A 363 -7.89 23.72 -5.83
C ASP A 363 -7.24 24.51 -6.97
N ILE A 364 -6.20 23.94 -7.60
CA ILE A 364 -5.61 24.50 -8.81
C ILE A 364 -6.64 24.48 -9.94
N GLN A 365 -7.29 23.34 -10.21
CA GLN A 365 -8.29 23.23 -11.26
C GLN A 365 -9.48 24.18 -11.05
N LEU A 366 -9.97 24.37 -9.83
CA LEU A 366 -11.02 25.33 -9.48
C LEU A 366 -10.57 26.77 -9.76
N THR A 367 -9.31 27.09 -9.44
CA THR A 367 -8.73 28.40 -9.74
C THR A 367 -8.62 28.64 -11.25
N LYS A 368 -8.30 27.61 -12.04
CA LYS A 368 -8.19 27.72 -13.51
C LYS A 368 -9.56 27.69 -14.19
N TRP A 369 -10.53 27.00 -13.60
CA TRP A 369 -11.93 27.03 -14.01
C TRP A 369 -12.51 28.44 -13.84
N SER A 370 -12.24 29.11 -12.71
CA SER A 370 -12.72 30.48 -12.48
C SER A 370 -12.13 31.52 -13.44
N GLN A 371 -11.00 31.21 -14.09
CA GLN A 371 -10.38 32.04 -15.12
C GLN A 371 -10.90 31.74 -16.54
N SER A 372 -11.65 30.66 -16.71
CA SER A 372 -12.21 30.21 -17.99
C SER A 372 -13.46 31.03 -18.38
N VAL A 373 -13.88 30.93 -19.64
CA VAL A 373 -15.02 31.69 -20.18
C VAL A 373 -16.13 30.73 -20.59
N PHE A 374 -17.36 31.05 -20.20
CA PHE A 374 -18.53 30.22 -20.43
C PHE A 374 -19.70 31.06 -20.95
N CYS A 375 -20.48 30.49 -21.87
CA CYS A 375 -21.72 31.12 -22.30
C CYS A 375 -22.82 30.10 -22.63
N LEU A 376 -24.08 30.52 -22.51
CA LEU A 376 -25.25 29.81 -23.01
C LEU A 376 -25.69 30.39 -24.35
N SER A 377 -26.12 29.52 -25.26
CA SER A 377 -26.44 29.92 -26.63
C SER A 377 -27.21 28.85 -27.42
N ALA A 378 -27.60 29.19 -28.64
CA ALA A 378 -27.89 28.19 -29.66
C ALA A 378 -26.60 27.40 -30.04
N PRO A 379 -26.72 26.19 -30.62
CA PRO A 379 -25.56 25.36 -30.93
C PRO A 379 -24.47 26.10 -31.71
N TRP A 380 -23.22 26.02 -31.22
CA TRP A 380 -22.06 26.75 -31.76
C TRP A 380 -21.89 26.62 -33.28
N ARG A 381 -22.28 25.48 -33.86
CA ARG A 381 -22.21 25.20 -35.31
C ARG A 381 -22.99 26.21 -36.19
N HIS A 382 -23.85 27.04 -35.59
CA HIS A 382 -24.68 28.03 -36.28
C HIS A 382 -24.27 29.49 -36.00
N TRP A 383 -23.15 29.72 -35.34
CA TRP A 383 -22.71 31.08 -35.00
C TRP A 383 -21.99 31.77 -36.17
N ALA A 384 -22.25 33.07 -36.34
CA ALA A 384 -21.64 33.92 -37.37
C ALA A 384 -20.43 34.74 -36.87
N LEU A 385 -19.80 34.32 -35.77
CA LEU A 385 -18.69 35.06 -35.12
C LEU A 385 -17.33 34.47 -35.52
N SER A 386 -16.80 34.90 -36.66
CA SER A 386 -15.48 34.47 -37.16
C SER A 386 -14.30 34.86 -36.25
N ALA A 387 -14.50 35.81 -35.33
CA ALA A 387 -13.48 36.31 -34.41
C ALA A 387 -13.32 35.47 -33.13
N VAL A 388 -14.27 34.57 -32.82
CA VAL A 388 -14.21 33.72 -31.64
C VAL A 388 -13.80 32.31 -32.07
N PRO A 389 -12.71 31.73 -31.52
CA PRO A 389 -12.31 30.37 -31.84
C PRO A 389 -13.37 29.37 -31.36
N PRO A 390 -13.40 28.15 -31.94
CA PRO A 390 -14.25 27.08 -31.41
C PRO A 390 -14.05 26.87 -29.90
N PRO A 391 -15.13 26.62 -29.15
CA PRO A 391 -15.02 26.28 -27.73
C PRO A 391 -14.23 24.99 -27.55
N ASN A 392 -13.55 24.87 -26.40
CA ASN A 392 -12.86 23.65 -26.02
C ASN A 392 -13.85 22.50 -25.81
N GLU A 393 -14.98 22.79 -25.16
CA GLU A 393 -16.06 21.83 -24.94
C GLU A 393 -17.43 22.48 -25.06
N THR A 394 -18.43 21.65 -25.36
CA THR A 394 -19.83 22.05 -25.41
C THR A 394 -20.71 21.03 -24.74
N ALA A 395 -21.69 21.48 -23.96
CA ALA A 395 -22.67 20.62 -23.30
C ALA A 395 -24.09 21.13 -23.54
N VAL A 396 -25.03 20.23 -23.83
CA VAL A 396 -26.45 20.59 -23.94
C VAL A 396 -27.04 20.64 -22.53
N ILE A 397 -27.51 21.82 -22.12
CA ILE A 397 -28.16 22.02 -20.83
C ILE A 397 -29.65 21.72 -21.00
N THR A 398 -30.01 20.46 -20.73
CA THR A 398 -31.33 19.90 -21.03
C THR A 398 -32.47 20.73 -20.45
N ARG A 399 -32.31 21.23 -19.22
CA ARG A 399 -33.32 22.07 -18.53
C ARG A 399 -33.57 23.42 -19.19
N LEU A 400 -32.59 23.97 -19.91
CA LEU A 400 -32.68 25.28 -20.55
C LEU A 400 -32.88 25.17 -22.06
N GLY A 401 -32.79 23.98 -22.64
CA GLY A 401 -32.84 23.77 -24.09
C GLY A 401 -31.74 24.53 -24.86
N ARG A 402 -30.63 24.85 -24.18
CA ARG A 402 -29.52 25.66 -24.73
C ARG A 402 -28.21 24.90 -24.65
N GLN A 403 -27.28 25.26 -25.53
CA GLN A 403 -25.91 24.76 -25.50
C GLN A 403 -25.05 25.69 -24.65
N MET A 404 -24.34 25.11 -23.69
CA MET A 404 -23.23 25.74 -23.00
C MET A 404 -21.94 25.51 -23.80
N SER A 405 -21.17 26.56 -23.99
CA SER A 405 -19.86 26.52 -24.67
C SER A 405 -18.80 27.05 -23.71
N GLY A 406 -17.69 26.32 -23.56
CA GLY A 406 -16.60 26.65 -22.64
C GLY A 406 -15.27 26.85 -23.35
N TRP A 407 -14.55 27.91 -22.99
CA TRP A 407 -13.15 28.14 -23.36
C TRP A 407 -12.31 28.08 -22.10
N PHE A 408 -11.50 27.03 -22.00
CA PHE A 408 -10.77 26.69 -20.79
C PHE A 408 -9.40 27.33 -20.76
N HIS A 409 -8.94 27.63 -19.54
CA HIS A 409 -7.54 27.88 -19.28
C HIS A 409 -6.69 26.65 -19.66
N LYS A 410 -5.50 26.83 -20.25
CA LYS A 410 -4.64 25.75 -20.79
C LYS A 410 -4.34 24.64 -19.78
N ASP A 411 -4.15 24.99 -18.52
CA ASP A 411 -3.90 24.04 -17.42
C ASP A 411 -5.05 23.04 -17.19
N LEU A 412 -6.25 23.28 -17.73
CA LEU A 412 -7.36 22.32 -17.74
C LEU A 412 -7.34 21.37 -18.96
N LEU A 413 -6.52 21.66 -19.97
CA LEU A 413 -6.45 20.93 -21.24
C LEU A 413 -5.32 19.88 -21.29
N GLY A 414 -4.86 19.40 -20.12
CA GLY A 414 -3.87 18.33 -20.02
C GLY A 414 -2.40 18.78 -19.95
N GLY A 415 -2.13 20.05 -19.65
CA GLY A 415 -0.77 20.55 -19.37
C GLY A 415 -0.26 20.17 -17.97
N PRO A 416 1.06 20.25 -17.72
CA PRO A 416 1.63 20.01 -16.39
C PRO A 416 1.02 21.00 -15.38
N VAL A 417 0.54 20.47 -14.25
CA VAL A 417 -0.05 21.27 -13.18
C VAL A 417 1.06 22.13 -12.54
N PRO A 418 0.97 23.47 -12.56
CA PRO A 418 1.97 24.32 -11.95
C PRO A 418 1.93 24.16 -10.42
N MET A 419 3.05 23.76 -9.82
CA MET A 419 3.20 23.66 -8.36
C MET A 419 3.60 25.02 -7.79
N ARG A 420 3.15 25.36 -6.59
CA ARG A 420 3.57 26.62 -5.95
C ARG A 420 5.03 26.51 -5.47
N THR A 421 5.86 27.50 -5.78
CA THR A 421 7.17 27.67 -5.16
C THR A 421 7.04 28.42 -3.84
N ALA A 422 7.89 28.11 -2.86
CA ALA A 422 7.95 28.87 -1.61
C ALA A 422 8.40 30.32 -1.82
N ASP A 423 9.13 30.58 -2.91
CA ASP A 423 9.53 31.92 -3.33
C ASP A 423 8.70 32.34 -4.55
N PRO A 424 7.79 33.32 -4.40
CA PRO A 424 6.97 33.82 -5.49
C PRO A 424 7.77 34.62 -6.54
N GLU A 425 9.02 35.02 -6.24
CA GLU A 425 9.89 35.73 -7.18
C GLU A 425 10.75 34.79 -8.04
N LEU A 426 10.90 33.52 -7.64
CA LEU A 426 11.58 32.53 -8.47
C LEU A 426 10.70 32.15 -9.68
N PRO A 427 11.17 32.36 -10.92
CA PRO A 427 10.43 31.95 -12.09
C PRO A 427 10.26 30.43 -12.05
N HIS A 428 9.00 29.97 -12.01
CA HIS A 428 8.71 28.55 -12.09
C HIS A 428 9.26 28.02 -13.42
N PRO A 429 10.02 26.93 -13.46
CA PRO A 429 10.64 26.42 -14.70
C PRO A 429 9.60 26.02 -15.77
N PHE A 430 8.33 25.85 -15.37
CA PHE A 430 7.16 25.65 -16.25
C PHE A 430 6.21 26.85 -16.34
N ALA A 431 6.54 28.00 -15.73
CA ALA A 431 5.79 29.24 -15.95
C ALA A 431 6.22 29.84 -17.28
N ASP A 432 5.71 29.31 -18.39
CA ASP A 432 5.80 30.04 -19.65
C ASP A 432 4.50 30.81 -19.94
N ARG A 433 4.69 32.15 -19.88
CA ARG A 433 4.06 33.23 -20.64
C ARG A 433 2.53 33.29 -20.74
N SER A 434 1.98 34.19 -19.92
CA SER A 434 1.12 35.36 -20.27
C SER A 434 0.12 35.38 -21.45
N GLU A 435 -0.03 34.35 -22.29
CA GLU A 435 -0.90 34.44 -23.49
C GLU A 435 -2.37 34.05 -23.22
N ASP A 436 -2.62 33.25 -22.19
CA ASP A 436 -3.97 32.70 -21.96
C ASP A 436 -4.96 33.73 -21.40
N ALA A 437 -4.52 34.57 -20.47
CA ALA A 437 -5.37 35.62 -19.91
C ALA A 437 -5.79 36.65 -20.98
N PRO A 438 -4.88 37.18 -21.84
CA PRO A 438 -5.26 37.99 -22.98
C PRO A 438 -6.19 37.27 -23.96
N ARG A 439 -5.95 35.98 -24.27
CA ARG A 439 -6.80 35.17 -25.17
C ARG A 439 -8.22 35.04 -24.63
N LEU A 440 -8.38 34.60 -23.39
CA LEU A 440 -9.67 34.42 -22.74
C LEU A 440 -10.39 35.76 -22.56
N GLN A 441 -9.66 36.85 -22.28
CA GLN A 441 -10.24 38.19 -22.21
C GLN A 441 -10.73 38.69 -23.58
N ALA A 442 -10.00 38.42 -24.66
CA ALA A 442 -10.44 38.75 -26.01
C ALA A 442 -11.71 37.98 -26.40
N ILE A 443 -11.77 36.68 -26.05
CA ILE A 443 -12.97 35.85 -26.23
C ILE A 443 -14.15 36.43 -25.45
N ARG A 444 -13.97 36.72 -24.15
CA ARG A 444 -15.02 37.32 -23.32
C ARG A 444 -15.58 38.61 -23.92
N ARG A 445 -14.72 39.54 -24.34
CA ARG A 445 -15.14 40.81 -24.99
C ARG A 445 -15.88 40.60 -26.31
N ALA A 446 -15.48 39.60 -27.09
CA ALA A 446 -16.17 39.26 -28.33
C ALA A 446 -17.57 38.68 -28.07
N LEU A 447 -17.71 37.87 -27.01
CA LEU A 447 -18.99 37.29 -26.59
C LEU A 447 -19.95 38.30 -25.94
N GLU A 448 -19.44 39.29 -25.21
CA GLU A 448 -20.25 40.37 -24.60
C GLU A 448 -21.09 41.13 -25.64
N ASN A 449 -20.60 41.22 -26.89
CA ASN A 449 -21.24 41.96 -27.97
C ASN A 449 -22.07 41.05 -28.91
N ALA A 450 -22.19 39.75 -28.61
CA ALA A 450 -22.84 38.78 -29.48
C ALA A 450 -24.36 38.66 -29.22
N GLN A 451 -25.16 38.71 -30.28
CA GLN A 451 -26.61 38.47 -30.16
C GLN A 451 -26.92 36.99 -29.85
N GLY A 452 -27.83 36.74 -28.91
CA GLY A 452 -28.28 35.39 -28.55
C GLY A 452 -27.31 34.60 -27.66
N VAL A 453 -26.24 35.25 -27.19
CA VAL A 453 -25.25 34.70 -26.27
C VAL A 453 -25.47 35.30 -24.89
N GLU A 454 -25.47 34.45 -23.87
CA GLU A 454 -25.50 34.86 -22.47
C GLU A 454 -24.21 34.39 -21.82
N LEU A 455 -23.36 35.33 -21.41
CA LEU A 455 -22.19 35.00 -20.61
C LEU A 455 -22.65 34.60 -19.21
N ILE A 456 -22.11 33.49 -18.72
CA ILE A 456 -22.41 32.98 -17.38
C ILE A 456 -21.14 32.93 -16.55
N ASP A 457 -21.30 33.07 -15.23
CA ASP A 457 -20.18 32.97 -14.33
C ASP A 457 -19.63 31.53 -14.31
N PRO A 458 -18.30 31.34 -14.16
CA PRO A 458 -17.71 30.01 -14.09
C PRO A 458 -18.31 29.12 -12.99
N SER A 459 -18.67 29.69 -11.84
CA SER A 459 -19.35 28.95 -10.76
C SER A 459 -20.72 28.44 -11.23
N GLU A 460 -21.51 29.30 -11.88
CA GLU A 460 -22.81 28.96 -12.45
C GLU A 460 -22.68 27.88 -13.54
N ALA A 461 -21.69 27.99 -14.43
CA ALA A 461 -21.41 27.00 -15.46
C ALA A 461 -21.16 25.60 -14.86
N ARG A 462 -20.36 25.52 -13.79
CA ARG A 462 -20.12 24.25 -13.07
C ARG A 462 -21.40 23.71 -12.44
N TYR A 463 -22.21 24.55 -11.81
CA TYR A 463 -23.48 24.11 -11.22
C TYR A 463 -24.47 23.60 -12.28
N LEU A 464 -24.55 24.26 -13.43
CA LEU A 464 -25.39 23.81 -14.55
C LEU A 464 -24.94 22.45 -15.09
N LEU A 465 -23.63 22.26 -15.27
CA LEU A 465 -23.06 20.96 -15.67
C LEU A 465 -23.33 19.87 -14.62
N ALA A 466 -23.08 20.16 -13.35
CA ALA A 466 -23.32 19.24 -12.24
C ALA A 466 -24.81 18.85 -12.16
N ALA A 467 -25.72 19.81 -12.33
CA ALA A 467 -27.16 19.56 -12.38
C ALA A 467 -27.60 18.75 -13.62
N ASN A 468 -26.78 18.74 -14.67
CA ASN A 468 -26.96 17.94 -15.89
C ASN A 468 -26.28 16.55 -15.77
N GLY A 469 -25.79 16.17 -14.58
CA GLY A 469 -25.20 14.86 -14.30
C GLY A 469 -23.69 14.79 -14.46
N HIS A 470 -23.02 15.90 -14.77
CA HIS A 470 -21.57 15.93 -15.03
C HIS A 470 -20.91 17.05 -14.23
N ASP A 471 -20.44 16.79 -13.00
CA ASP A 471 -19.53 17.74 -12.34
C ASP A 471 -18.13 17.55 -12.97
N PRO A 472 -17.57 18.57 -13.65
CA PRO A 472 -16.24 18.46 -14.25
C PRO A 472 -15.12 18.39 -13.20
N LEU A 473 -15.39 18.80 -11.95
CA LEU A 473 -14.41 18.84 -10.85
C LEU A 473 -15.00 18.22 -9.58
N PRO A 474 -15.40 16.94 -9.63
CA PRO A 474 -16.05 16.28 -8.50
C PRO A 474 -15.06 16.15 -7.34
N GLU A 475 -15.57 16.22 -6.12
CA GLU A 475 -14.75 15.90 -4.96
C GLU A 475 -14.61 14.38 -4.86
N ILE A 476 -13.42 13.86 -5.13
CA ILE A 476 -13.11 12.43 -4.98
C ILE A 476 -12.60 12.22 -3.56
N ARG A 477 -13.41 11.59 -2.71
CA ARG A 477 -13.01 11.20 -1.35
C ARG A 477 -12.70 9.72 -1.21
N ARG A 478 -13.25 8.91 -2.12
CA ARG A 478 -13.21 7.46 -2.07
C ARG A 478 -12.76 6.89 -3.40
N LYS A 479 -12.07 5.76 -3.34
CA LYS A 479 -11.63 4.95 -4.47
C LYS A 479 -12.13 3.54 -4.28
N THR A 480 -12.52 2.90 -5.38
CA THR A 480 -12.69 1.45 -5.41
C THR A 480 -11.36 0.84 -5.83
N PHE A 481 -10.77 0.04 -4.96
CA PHE A 481 -9.65 -0.82 -5.27
C PHE A 481 -10.22 -2.11 -5.84
N HIS A 482 -9.92 -2.37 -7.11
CA HIS A 482 -10.40 -3.55 -7.82
C HIS A 482 -9.65 -4.81 -7.39
N THR A 483 -10.19 -5.99 -7.67
CA THR A 483 -9.60 -7.27 -7.25
C THR A 483 -8.14 -7.42 -7.68
N GLY A 484 -7.75 -6.95 -8.87
CA GLY A 484 -6.35 -6.96 -9.29
C GLY A 484 -5.46 -6.09 -8.41
N GLU A 485 -5.91 -4.89 -8.03
CA GLU A 485 -5.18 -4.01 -7.11
C GLU A 485 -5.08 -4.62 -5.70
N VAL A 486 -6.17 -5.23 -5.22
CA VAL A 486 -6.21 -5.91 -3.91
C VAL A 486 -5.25 -7.10 -3.86
N LEU A 487 -5.10 -7.85 -4.96
CA LEU A 487 -4.18 -8.99 -5.01
C LEU A 487 -2.70 -8.58 -5.13
N SER A 488 -2.43 -7.48 -5.84
CA SER A 488 -1.06 -7.10 -6.20
C SER A 488 -0.46 -5.97 -5.35
N PHE A 489 -1.26 -5.09 -4.73
CA PHE A 489 -0.78 -3.89 -3.98
C PHE A 489 -1.36 -3.81 -2.58
N LEU A 490 -1.24 -4.91 -1.82
CA LEU A 490 -1.69 -4.98 -0.43
C LEU A 490 -1.09 -3.84 0.43
N ASP A 491 0.17 -3.49 0.19
CA ASP A 491 0.91 -2.48 0.97
C ASP A 491 0.46 -1.03 0.70
N GLU A 492 -0.32 -0.80 -0.36
CA GLU A 492 -0.90 0.52 -0.69
C GLU A 492 -2.31 0.70 -0.11
N MET A 493 -2.89 -0.36 0.48
CA MET A 493 -4.28 -0.33 0.96
C MET A 493 -4.44 0.67 2.12
N PRO A 494 -5.38 1.64 2.04
CA PRO A 494 -5.57 2.62 3.09
C PRO A 494 -5.96 1.96 4.43
N SER A 495 -5.20 2.27 5.49
CA SER A 495 -5.34 1.69 6.82
C SER A 495 -5.49 2.77 7.91
N PRO A 496 -6.28 2.56 8.99
CA PRO A 496 -7.06 1.36 9.29
C PRO A 496 -8.26 1.16 8.35
N ILE A 497 -8.43 -0.07 7.85
CA ILE A 497 -9.55 -0.45 6.99
C ILE A 497 -10.83 -0.60 7.82
N LEU A 498 -11.94 -0.17 7.22
CA LEU A 498 -13.26 -0.53 7.73
C LEU A 498 -13.66 -1.89 7.14
N PRO A 499 -13.98 -2.91 7.94
CA PRO A 499 -14.41 -4.20 7.39
C PRO A 499 -15.63 -4.10 6.45
N GLN A 500 -16.50 -3.11 6.66
CA GLN A 500 -17.63 -2.82 5.77
C GLN A 500 -17.29 -2.18 4.42
N SER A 501 -16.04 -1.75 4.20
CA SER A 501 -15.60 -1.21 2.90
C SER A 501 -15.55 -2.28 1.79
N ARG A 502 -15.48 -3.55 2.18
CA ARG A 502 -15.33 -4.70 1.29
C ARG A 502 -16.61 -4.99 0.54
N ARG A 503 -16.50 -5.30 -0.74
CA ARG A 503 -17.60 -5.64 -1.64
C ARG A 503 -17.27 -6.93 -2.37
N PHE A 504 -18.22 -7.85 -2.37
CA PHE A 504 -18.09 -9.13 -3.04
C PHE A 504 -19.21 -9.26 -4.06
N THR A 505 -18.86 -9.40 -5.33
CA THR A 505 -19.82 -9.57 -6.42
C THR A 505 -19.48 -10.84 -7.17
N LEU A 506 -20.38 -11.82 -7.09
CA LEU A 506 -20.33 -12.99 -7.94
C LEU A 506 -20.92 -12.65 -9.31
N THR A 507 -20.22 -13.04 -10.36
CA THR A 507 -20.70 -12.90 -11.74
C THR A 507 -20.72 -14.27 -12.42
N THR A 508 -21.86 -14.60 -13.00
CA THR A 508 -22.03 -15.72 -13.94
C THR A 508 -22.65 -15.21 -15.23
N ALA A 509 -22.25 -15.74 -16.39
CA ALA A 509 -22.86 -15.36 -17.66
C ALA A 509 -23.50 -16.58 -18.33
N TRP A 510 -24.73 -16.41 -18.80
CA TRP A 510 -25.53 -17.48 -19.38
C TRP A 510 -25.88 -17.16 -20.82
N ARG A 511 -25.41 -17.97 -21.76
CA ARG A 511 -25.91 -17.91 -23.14
C ARG A 511 -27.31 -18.48 -23.15
N TYR A 512 -28.30 -17.67 -23.49
CA TYR A 512 -29.70 -18.03 -23.37
C TYR A 512 -30.38 -18.09 -24.75
N GLY A 513 -31.25 -19.09 -24.95
CA GLY A 513 -32.08 -19.23 -26.16
C GLY A 513 -33.56 -18.92 -25.89
N THR A 514 -33.84 -18.27 -24.77
CA THR A 514 -35.19 -17.99 -24.23
C THR A 514 -35.37 -16.49 -24.00
N GLU A 515 -36.41 -16.07 -23.26
CA GLU A 515 -36.57 -14.66 -22.87
C GLU A 515 -35.67 -14.35 -21.66
N LEU A 516 -35.05 -13.17 -21.63
CA LEU A 516 -34.19 -12.73 -20.52
C LEU A 516 -34.90 -12.83 -19.16
N ALA A 517 -36.19 -12.47 -19.13
CA ALA A 517 -37.06 -12.58 -17.95
C ALA A 517 -37.07 -13.98 -17.32
N THR A 518 -36.91 -15.04 -18.12
CA THR A 518 -36.82 -16.42 -17.59
C THR A 518 -35.51 -16.66 -16.84
N VAL A 519 -34.41 -16.04 -17.28
CA VAL A 519 -33.12 -16.12 -16.57
C VAL A 519 -33.15 -15.26 -15.31
N GLU A 520 -33.78 -14.08 -15.36
CA GLU A 520 -34.04 -13.23 -14.19
C GLU A 520 -34.81 -13.98 -13.10
N GLU A 521 -35.92 -14.63 -13.46
CA GLU A 521 -36.71 -15.44 -12.53
C GLU A 521 -35.91 -16.61 -11.94
N ALA A 522 -35.11 -17.28 -12.77
CA ALA A 522 -34.25 -18.38 -12.33
C ALA A 522 -33.18 -17.92 -11.32
N ALA A 523 -32.51 -16.79 -11.62
CA ALA A 523 -31.49 -16.21 -10.75
C ALA A 523 -32.08 -15.72 -9.42
N ALA A 524 -33.23 -15.05 -9.46
CA ALA A 524 -33.93 -14.61 -8.26
C ALA A 524 -34.36 -15.81 -7.37
N TRP A 525 -34.89 -16.87 -7.99
CA TRP A 525 -35.24 -18.11 -7.29
C TRP A 525 -34.01 -18.78 -6.67
N ALA A 526 -32.92 -18.89 -7.42
CA ALA A 526 -31.68 -19.49 -6.94
C ALA A 526 -31.09 -18.74 -5.73
N CYS A 527 -31.15 -17.40 -5.71
CA CYS A 527 -30.76 -16.60 -4.55
C CYS A 527 -31.61 -16.88 -3.30
N HIS A 528 -32.87 -17.31 -3.45
CA HIS A 528 -33.73 -17.67 -2.31
C HIS A 528 -33.48 -19.08 -1.79
N VAL A 529 -33.09 -20.01 -2.67
CA VAL A 529 -32.85 -21.42 -2.29
C VAL A 529 -31.41 -21.63 -1.82
N ALA A 530 -30.44 -20.93 -2.40
CA ALA A 530 -29.04 -20.97 -1.99
C ALA A 530 -28.82 -19.99 -0.82
N GLN A 531 -28.86 -20.49 0.42
CA GLN A 531 -28.50 -19.77 1.67
C GLN A 531 -28.84 -18.26 1.61
N PRO A 532 -30.14 -17.91 1.70
CA PRO A 532 -30.65 -16.57 1.39
C PRO A 532 -30.06 -15.44 2.26
N GLU A 533 -29.44 -15.78 3.38
CA GLU A 533 -28.71 -14.86 4.26
C GLU A 533 -27.45 -14.25 3.61
N LEU A 534 -26.85 -14.92 2.62
CA LEU A 534 -25.60 -14.48 1.99
C LEU A 534 -25.83 -13.52 0.80
N ALA A 535 -26.88 -13.72 0.01
CA ALA A 535 -27.20 -12.85 -1.11
C ALA A 535 -27.92 -11.57 -0.67
N THR A 536 -27.47 -10.42 -1.16
CA THR A 536 -28.04 -9.11 -0.80
C THR A 536 -28.80 -8.46 -1.96
N ARG A 537 -28.30 -8.63 -3.19
CA ARG A 537 -28.88 -8.08 -4.41
C ARG A 537 -28.52 -9.00 -5.57
N CYS A 538 -29.48 -9.22 -6.46
CA CYS A 538 -29.30 -9.99 -7.70
C CYS A 538 -29.76 -9.12 -8.86
N GLU A 539 -28.89 -8.94 -9.85
CA GLU A 539 -29.16 -8.16 -11.05
C GLU A 539 -28.83 -9.00 -12.27
N VAL A 540 -29.65 -8.90 -13.30
CA VAL A 540 -29.42 -9.56 -14.57
C VAL A 540 -29.47 -8.51 -15.66
N GLU A 541 -28.45 -8.52 -16.51
CA GLU A 541 -28.33 -7.62 -17.65
C GLU A 541 -28.15 -8.45 -18.92
N ASP A 542 -28.74 -8.00 -20.02
CA ASP A 542 -28.45 -8.56 -21.34
C ASP A 542 -27.25 -7.84 -21.95
N ASP A 543 -26.24 -8.62 -22.32
CA ASP A 543 -25.07 -8.13 -23.05
C ASP A 543 -24.69 -9.10 -24.17
N GLU A 544 -24.82 -8.65 -25.43
CA GLU A 544 -24.50 -9.42 -26.64
C GLU A 544 -25.03 -10.87 -26.67
N GLY A 545 -26.24 -11.11 -26.16
CA GLY A 545 -26.86 -12.45 -26.12
C GLY A 545 -26.43 -13.32 -24.93
N TYR A 546 -25.82 -12.71 -23.92
CA TYR A 546 -25.55 -13.29 -22.61
C TYR A 546 -26.40 -12.62 -21.55
N ALA A 547 -27.03 -13.43 -20.70
CA ALA A 547 -27.63 -12.95 -19.46
C ALA A 547 -26.52 -12.94 -18.40
N VAL A 548 -26.01 -11.76 -18.08
CA VAL A 548 -24.97 -11.55 -17.07
C VAL A 548 -25.64 -11.37 -15.73
N VAL A 549 -25.46 -12.37 -14.86
CA VAL A 549 -26.07 -12.40 -13.53
C VAL A 549 -25.02 -11.97 -12.51
N ASN A 550 -25.26 -10.83 -11.87
CA ASN A 550 -24.44 -10.25 -10.82
C ASN A 550 -25.14 -10.40 -9.47
N VAL A 551 -24.50 -11.09 -8.53
CA VAL A 551 -25.01 -11.26 -7.16
C VAL A 551 -24.06 -10.61 -6.18
N SER A 552 -24.56 -9.61 -5.45
CA SER A 552 -23.83 -8.99 -4.34
C SER A 552 -23.93 -9.90 -3.10
N LEU A 553 -22.78 -10.32 -2.58
CA LEU A 553 -22.66 -11.25 -1.45
C LEU A 553 -22.32 -10.52 -0.14
N PHE A 554 -22.69 -11.18 0.97
CA PHE A 554 -22.43 -10.82 2.37
C PHE A 554 -23.09 -9.53 2.85
N ARG A 555 -24.06 -9.69 3.75
CA ARG A 555 -24.58 -8.60 4.60
C ARG A 555 -23.47 -8.07 5.52
N GLU A 556 -23.66 -6.85 6.04
CA GLU A 556 -22.69 -6.16 6.90
C GLU A 556 -22.24 -7.03 8.10
N GLU A 557 -23.15 -7.80 8.68
CA GLU A 557 -22.91 -8.70 9.82
C GLU A 557 -21.85 -9.78 9.54
N PHE A 558 -21.73 -10.24 8.29
CA PHE A 558 -20.75 -11.26 7.90
C PHE A 558 -19.35 -10.68 7.68
N ARG A 559 -19.22 -9.33 7.64
CA ARG A 559 -17.96 -8.62 7.43
C ARG A 559 -17.12 -8.50 8.70
N ASN A 560 -17.44 -9.22 9.77
CA ASN A 560 -16.58 -9.34 10.95
C ASN A 560 -15.54 -10.47 10.82
N ARG A 561 -15.47 -11.14 9.66
CA ARG A 561 -14.53 -12.24 9.40
C ARG A 561 -13.45 -11.82 8.39
N PRO A 562 -12.29 -12.50 8.40
CA PRO A 562 -11.25 -12.33 7.39
C PRO A 562 -11.76 -12.58 5.97
N THR A 563 -11.16 -11.92 4.98
CA THR A 563 -11.58 -12.01 3.58
C THR A 563 -11.42 -13.41 3.01
N TYR A 564 -10.35 -14.13 3.34
CA TYR A 564 -10.16 -15.50 2.86
C TYR A 564 -11.31 -16.44 3.27
N VAL A 565 -11.88 -16.25 4.47
CA VAL A 565 -13.05 -17.03 4.93
C VAL A 565 -14.27 -16.71 4.07
N LEU A 566 -14.48 -15.44 3.75
CA LEU A 566 -15.61 -15.00 2.91
C LEU A 566 -15.46 -15.52 1.47
N VAL A 567 -14.26 -15.53 0.91
CA VAL A 567 -13.98 -16.06 -0.43
C VAL A 567 -14.31 -17.55 -0.52
N GLU A 568 -13.98 -18.34 0.50
CA GLU A 568 -14.30 -19.77 0.57
C GLU A 568 -15.80 -20.04 0.76
N GLU A 569 -16.49 -19.21 1.53
CA GLU A 569 -17.95 -19.30 1.63
C GLU A 569 -18.65 -18.92 0.32
N ALA A 570 -18.14 -17.92 -0.40
CA ALA A 570 -18.63 -17.56 -1.71
C ALA A 570 -18.52 -18.74 -2.69
N TYR A 571 -17.44 -19.52 -2.64
CA TYR A 571 -17.30 -20.74 -3.45
C TYR A 571 -18.37 -21.79 -3.16
N SER A 572 -18.61 -22.07 -1.87
CA SER A 572 -19.63 -23.03 -1.44
C SER A 572 -21.04 -22.59 -1.81
N TRP A 573 -21.30 -21.28 -1.74
CA TRP A 573 -22.57 -20.67 -2.14
C TRP A 573 -22.78 -20.72 -3.66
N THR A 574 -21.75 -20.37 -4.43
CA THR A 574 -21.78 -20.32 -5.90
C THR A 574 -22.18 -21.67 -6.49
N ARG A 575 -21.66 -22.76 -5.93
CA ARG A 575 -22.02 -24.12 -6.35
C ARG A 575 -23.53 -24.40 -6.22
N GLN A 576 -24.13 -23.99 -5.10
CA GLN A 576 -25.56 -24.18 -4.84
C GLN A 576 -26.40 -23.28 -5.76
N PHE A 577 -25.99 -22.03 -5.92
CA PHE A 577 -26.63 -21.06 -6.79
C PHE A 577 -26.68 -21.54 -8.25
N ILE A 578 -25.54 -21.95 -8.81
CA ILE A 578 -25.47 -22.42 -10.20
C ILE A 578 -26.32 -23.67 -10.41
N ALA A 579 -26.28 -24.62 -9.48
CA ALA A 579 -27.10 -25.84 -9.54
C ALA A 579 -28.61 -25.50 -9.58
N ALA A 580 -29.04 -24.55 -8.74
CA ALA A 580 -30.42 -24.07 -8.73
C ALA A 580 -30.81 -23.39 -10.05
N VAL A 581 -29.98 -22.48 -10.58
CA VAL A 581 -30.27 -21.85 -11.89
C VAL A 581 -30.38 -22.90 -13.00
N GLN A 582 -29.47 -23.89 -13.04
CA GLN A 582 -29.51 -24.97 -14.02
C GLN A 582 -30.78 -25.82 -13.92
N GLU A 583 -31.19 -26.17 -12.70
CA GLU A 583 -32.42 -26.94 -12.45
C GLU A 583 -33.67 -26.19 -12.92
N TYR A 584 -33.73 -24.87 -12.68
CA TYR A 584 -34.84 -24.03 -13.09
C TYR A 584 -34.90 -23.86 -14.62
N LEU A 585 -33.74 -23.61 -15.25
CA LEU A 585 -33.67 -23.35 -16.69
C LEU A 585 -33.81 -24.62 -17.52
N ARG A 586 -33.50 -25.81 -16.98
CA ARG A 586 -33.63 -27.12 -17.66
C ARG A 586 -33.01 -27.14 -19.07
N GLY A 587 -31.84 -26.53 -19.22
CA GLY A 587 -31.11 -26.46 -20.50
C GLY A 587 -31.55 -25.35 -21.46
N ARG A 588 -32.47 -24.45 -21.06
CA ARG A 588 -32.86 -23.26 -21.85
C ARG A 588 -31.76 -22.19 -21.94
N ALA A 589 -30.74 -22.28 -21.08
CA ALA A 589 -29.53 -21.50 -21.14
C ALA A 589 -28.33 -22.36 -20.76
N GLN A 590 -27.15 -21.95 -21.20
CA GLN A 590 -25.87 -22.59 -20.93
C GLN A 590 -24.95 -21.62 -20.20
N LEU A 591 -24.36 -22.06 -19.09
CA LEU A 591 -23.32 -21.31 -18.38
C LEU A 591 -22.09 -21.16 -19.30
N SER A 592 -21.61 -19.94 -19.47
CA SER A 592 -20.55 -19.59 -20.42
C SER A 592 -19.79 -18.34 -19.96
N THR A 593 -19.46 -18.28 -18.67
CA THR A 593 -18.83 -17.11 -18.02
C THR A 593 -17.45 -16.84 -18.58
N PHE A 594 -16.60 -17.86 -18.71
CA PHE A 594 -15.27 -17.71 -19.31
C PHE A 594 -15.32 -17.17 -20.73
N GLU A 595 -16.25 -17.69 -21.54
CA GLU A 595 -16.41 -17.26 -22.93
C GLU A 595 -16.86 -15.81 -23.02
N TYR A 596 -17.84 -15.41 -22.20
CA TYR A 596 -18.31 -14.03 -22.09
C TYR A 596 -17.17 -13.07 -21.77
N TRP A 597 -16.45 -13.31 -20.67
CA TRP A 597 -15.37 -12.41 -20.22
C TRP A 597 -14.24 -12.30 -21.25
N ARG A 598 -13.87 -13.41 -21.89
CA ARG A 598 -12.88 -13.41 -22.96
C ARG A 598 -13.34 -12.60 -24.18
N LYS A 599 -14.63 -12.69 -24.54
CA LYS A 599 -15.20 -11.99 -25.70
C LYS A 599 -15.40 -10.49 -25.43
N SER A 600 -16.06 -10.14 -24.32
CA SER A 600 -16.48 -8.76 -24.03
C SER A 600 -15.35 -7.88 -23.50
N HIS A 601 -14.43 -8.46 -22.72
CA HIS A 601 -13.40 -7.68 -22.02
C HIS A 601 -11.97 -8.09 -22.38
N ASN A 602 -11.80 -9.13 -23.21
CA ASN A 602 -10.50 -9.71 -23.53
C ASN A 602 -9.68 -9.87 -22.24
N VAL A 603 -10.17 -10.62 -21.25
CA VAL A 603 -9.43 -10.98 -20.03
C VAL A 603 -8.92 -12.42 -20.14
N THR A 604 -7.78 -12.75 -19.51
CA THR A 604 -7.32 -14.14 -19.40
C THR A 604 -7.58 -14.70 -18.00
N LEU A 605 -8.84 -14.98 -17.70
CA LEU A 605 -9.24 -15.58 -16.43
C LEU A 605 -8.48 -16.90 -16.19
N GLY A 606 -7.78 -17.00 -15.05
CA GLY A 606 -7.07 -18.20 -14.61
C GLY A 606 -5.92 -18.67 -15.50
N VAL A 607 -5.28 -17.74 -16.24
CA VAL A 607 -4.08 -18.04 -17.04
C VAL A 607 -2.86 -17.36 -16.41
N PRO A 608 -1.80 -18.11 -16.06
CA PRO A 608 -0.58 -17.54 -15.50
C PRO A 608 0.13 -16.66 -16.52
N PHE A 609 0.87 -15.66 -16.02
CA PHE A 609 1.56 -14.65 -16.84
C PHE A 609 2.40 -15.26 -17.98
N SER A 610 3.14 -16.34 -17.68
CA SER A 610 4.05 -17.00 -18.62
C SER A 610 3.34 -17.64 -19.82
N GLY A 611 2.02 -17.83 -19.73
CA GLY A 611 1.18 -18.39 -20.78
C GLY A 611 0.41 -17.37 -21.61
N SER A 612 0.56 -16.06 -21.38
CA SER A 612 -0.22 -15.03 -22.08
C SER A 612 0.58 -14.29 -23.15
N ASP A 613 -0.10 -13.93 -24.23
CA ASP A 613 0.41 -13.19 -25.40
C ASP A 613 0.18 -11.67 -25.36
N LYS A 614 -0.31 -11.13 -24.22
CA LYS A 614 -0.74 -9.73 -24.11
C LYS A 614 0.39 -8.81 -23.67
N PRO A 615 0.44 -7.56 -24.19
CA PRO A 615 1.47 -6.60 -23.84
C PRO A 615 1.36 -6.12 -22.38
N TRP A 616 2.51 -5.89 -21.77
CA TRP A 616 2.69 -5.28 -20.44
C TRP A 616 3.36 -3.90 -20.55
N MET A 617 3.32 -3.07 -19.50
CA MET A 617 4.05 -1.78 -19.47
C MET A 617 4.92 -1.67 -18.22
N TRP A 618 6.13 -1.14 -18.41
CA TRP A 618 7.19 -0.94 -17.41
C TRP A 618 7.10 0.49 -16.84
N GLY A 619 7.14 0.64 -15.52
CA GLY A 619 7.29 1.95 -14.86
C GLY A 619 8.76 2.20 -14.51
N GLU A 620 9.39 3.16 -15.15
CA GLU A 620 10.76 3.63 -14.85
C GLU A 620 10.80 4.38 -13.51
N GLU A 621 10.99 3.72 -12.37
CA GLU A 621 11.45 4.41 -11.14
C GLU A 621 11.99 3.48 -10.02
N ALA A 622 12.70 2.39 -10.35
CA ALA A 622 13.77 1.74 -9.53
C ALA A 622 14.06 0.31 -10.03
N PRO A 623 15.32 -0.16 -10.02
CA PRO A 623 15.64 -1.55 -10.33
C PRO A 623 15.24 -2.45 -9.15
N GLY A 624 14.09 -3.12 -9.25
CA GLY A 624 13.76 -4.27 -8.38
C GLY A 624 12.39 -4.28 -7.69
N VAL A 625 11.50 -3.32 -7.94
CA VAL A 625 10.15 -3.29 -7.36
C VAL A 625 9.10 -3.21 -8.48
N TRP A 626 8.09 -4.08 -8.41
CA TRP A 626 7.02 -4.22 -9.41
C TRP A 626 5.85 -3.32 -9.05
N VAL A 627 5.55 -2.30 -9.87
CA VAL A 627 4.39 -1.41 -9.66
C VAL A 627 3.68 -1.17 -11.01
N PRO A 628 2.35 -1.27 -11.11
CA PRO A 628 1.60 -0.92 -12.30
C PRO A 628 1.27 0.56 -12.32
N ILE A 629 1.08 1.06 -13.54
CA ILE A 629 0.59 2.40 -13.82
C ILE A 629 -0.90 2.45 -13.45
N ALA A 630 -1.18 2.73 -12.18
CA ALA A 630 -2.49 3.11 -11.69
C ALA A 630 -2.51 4.58 -11.26
N THR A 631 -2.01 5.48 -12.11
CA THR A 631 -2.44 6.88 -12.09
C THR A 631 -2.79 7.27 -13.51
N GLY A 632 -4.05 7.67 -13.74
CA GLY A 632 -4.60 8.00 -15.06
C GLY A 632 -3.91 9.20 -15.72
N LYS A 633 -2.69 9.01 -16.22
CA LYS A 633 -2.06 9.89 -17.19
C LYS A 633 -2.24 9.27 -18.57
N ASN A 634 -3.02 9.94 -19.41
CA ASN A 634 -2.98 9.74 -20.85
C ASN A 634 -1.52 9.92 -21.31
N LEU A 635 -0.84 8.83 -21.67
CA LEU A 635 0.36 8.94 -22.50
C LEU A 635 -0.08 9.21 -23.94
N PRO A 636 0.57 10.15 -24.65
CA PRO A 636 0.31 10.34 -26.06
C PRO A 636 0.66 9.04 -26.80
N GLY A 637 -0.25 8.60 -27.68
CA GLY A 637 -0.04 7.41 -28.50
C GLY A 637 1.24 7.52 -29.34
N PRO A 638 1.83 6.38 -29.75
CA PRO A 638 3.01 6.40 -30.59
C PRO A 638 2.67 7.04 -31.93
N GLU A 639 3.41 8.08 -32.30
CA GLU A 639 3.42 8.58 -33.67
C GLU A 639 3.83 7.46 -34.62
N GLN A 640 2.94 7.14 -35.55
CA GLN A 640 3.27 6.81 -36.95
C GLN A 640 2.33 7.56 -37.87
#